data_AF-A0A9W7W4U9-F1
#
_entry.id   AF-A0A9W7W4U9-F1
#
_cell.length_a   1.000
_cell.length_b   1.000
_cell.length_c   1.000
_cell.angle_alpha   90.00
_cell.angle_beta   90.00
_cell.angle_gamma   90.00
#
_symmetry.space_group_name_H-M   'P 1'
#
loop_
_entity.id
_entity.type
_entity.pdbx_description
1 polymer ?
#
loop_
_entity_poly.entity_id
_entity_poly.type
_entity_poly.pdbx_seq_one_letter_code
_entity_poly.pdbx_strand_id
1 'polypeptide(L)'
;PSNTGLSSLGILLAVLLFVRNSAAATLSIIQANLARRTPRVCNLTMAEKDTESGKPTRISHFRQVFDQAGITPEVENWPYDGSGTDEDPFVVGWIDHDPRNPMTYSPVKKWSLTMLVAFATLAVAFVSSAYSGGADQIIEQFGCSEEVYTLGITFFVLGFAVGPLMWAPMSELFGRQILFFGTYAALTAFNAGAAASQNVATLIVLRFFAGAFGSSPLTNSGGVIADMFPAKQRGLAMSLFAAAPFMGPVLGPIVGGFVGETIGWRWVEGLMAIFTGALWIAASLMVPETYAPVIQRKRAAALSRKTGKVYKSRGDVDQGPTTFAHVFKTSLSRPWILLFREPIVLLLSIYMAIIYGTLYMLFSAFPIVYQEERGWSPGIGGLAFLGVAVGMIFAVAYSIWDNKRYARTSDAHNGFAPPEARLPPVMLGGIAVPIGLFWFAWTNYPSIQFMASISAGVPFGFGMVLVFLGLMNYLIDAYTIFAASVLAANAVLRSIFGAVFPLFTTQMYENLGIHWASSIPAFLALACVPFPFLFYRFGSKIRVNCKYAQQADAFMRKLQSQMDKGDSEEESPSGSDNATDGEKTEEEKEHEREKMQEREEEEEEQEAIDYSYEHENEPGGGRFERIRTNQSRPQGAERRTSYEHNPYDLDRVNTRESFKGEQKYSQAVQGSGRASRASSRASKKKSNTAGIETHSVPTDCMPDRGLKAHRPPVANMRYIHSQEELTIPEGVKVHIKTRTVTVEGPRGKLVNNLGHLSVSFSHPAKDKIAIELHHGARKNVATLRTVRTIINNMIIGVTKGYKYKMRYVYAHFPINVNLDKQKDTGLWEVEIRNFLGEKLVRKVMMQPGVDVEATKNVKDQLEIKGNSLEAVSQSAADIQQICRVRNKDIRKFLDGIYVSERGNIVEEA
;
A
#
# COMPACT_ATOMS: atom_id res chain seq x y z
N PRO A 1 -30.37 12.70 -52.61
CA PRO A 1 -31.68 12.76 -51.90
C PRO A 1 -32.11 11.35 -51.46
N SER A 2 -32.88 11.23 -50.37
CA SER A 2 -33.61 10.02 -49.94
C SER A 2 -32.89 8.65 -50.08
N ASN A 3 -31.98 8.32 -49.15
CA ASN A 3 -31.89 6.98 -48.54
C ASN A 3 -30.88 6.86 -47.37
N THR A 4 -29.95 7.81 -47.22
CA THR A 4 -28.93 7.81 -46.13
C THR A 4 -29.49 7.99 -44.72
N GLY A 5 -30.79 8.26 -44.55
CA GLY A 5 -31.41 8.42 -43.23
C GLY A 5 -31.46 7.16 -42.38
N LEU A 6 -31.50 5.96 -42.98
CA LEU A 6 -31.68 4.71 -42.23
C LEU A 6 -30.41 4.23 -41.51
N SER A 7 -29.20 4.53 -42.01
CA SER A 7 -27.95 4.10 -41.37
C SER A 7 -27.60 4.94 -40.14
N SER A 8 -27.72 6.28 -40.24
CA SER A 8 -27.55 7.18 -39.10
C SER A 8 -28.61 6.94 -38.03
N LEU A 9 -29.87 6.70 -38.43
CA LEU A 9 -30.90 6.26 -37.50
C LEU A 9 -30.58 4.87 -36.93
N GLY A 10 -29.96 3.96 -37.69
CA GLY A 10 -29.52 2.64 -37.23
C GLY A 10 -28.42 2.70 -36.16
N ILE A 11 -27.43 3.58 -36.30
CA ILE A 11 -26.38 3.79 -35.29
C ILE A 11 -26.95 4.52 -34.06
N LEU A 12 -27.76 5.56 -34.27
CA LEU A 12 -28.46 6.24 -33.17
C LEU A 12 -29.39 5.25 -32.45
N LEU A 13 -30.08 4.37 -33.16
CA LEU A 13 -30.92 3.31 -32.61
C LEU A 13 -30.07 2.22 -31.95
N ALA A 14 -28.86 1.90 -32.40
CA ALA A 14 -27.96 0.96 -31.73
C ALA A 14 -27.44 1.54 -30.40
N VAL A 15 -27.03 2.80 -30.37
CA VAL A 15 -26.65 3.52 -29.14
C VAL A 15 -27.85 3.70 -28.22
N LEU A 16 -29.01 4.09 -28.76
CA LEU A 16 -30.26 4.18 -28.01
C LEU A 16 -30.78 2.80 -27.59
N LEU A 17 -30.48 1.70 -28.28
CA LEU A 17 -30.79 0.33 -27.84
C LEU A 17 -29.80 -0.15 -26.79
N PHE A 18 -28.54 0.26 -26.84
CA PHE A 18 -27.57 -0.02 -25.77
C PHE A 18 -27.90 0.75 -24.49
N VAL A 19 -28.23 2.05 -24.62
CA VAL A 19 -28.74 2.90 -23.55
C VAL A 19 -30.11 2.43 -23.09
N ARG A 20 -31.05 2.06 -23.98
CA ARG A 20 -32.36 1.51 -23.62
C ARG A 20 -32.24 0.13 -23.01
N ASN A 21 -31.31 -0.73 -23.40
CA ASN A 21 -31.14 -2.05 -22.77
C ASN A 21 -30.46 -1.92 -21.40
N SER A 22 -29.53 -0.97 -21.23
CA SER A 22 -28.98 -0.60 -19.91
C SER A 22 -30.04 0.03 -19.00
N ALA A 23 -30.81 0.97 -19.53
CA ALA A 23 -31.92 1.62 -18.84
C ALA A 23 -33.12 0.68 -18.64
N ALA A 24 -33.33 -0.32 -19.48
CA ALA A 24 -34.37 -1.35 -19.34
C ALA A 24 -33.93 -2.44 -18.37
N ALA A 25 -32.65 -2.83 -18.32
CA ALA A 25 -32.15 -3.65 -17.21
C ALA A 25 -32.34 -2.89 -15.88
N THR A 26 -32.04 -1.59 -15.85
CA THR A 26 -32.25 -0.72 -14.69
C THR A 26 -33.75 -0.55 -14.37
N LEU A 27 -34.61 -0.33 -15.37
CA LEU A 27 -36.06 -0.20 -15.21
C LEU A 27 -36.75 -1.51 -14.86
N SER A 28 -36.28 -2.65 -15.35
CA SER A 28 -36.74 -3.98 -14.94
C SER A 28 -36.30 -4.29 -13.51
N ILE A 29 -35.11 -3.85 -13.08
CA ILE A 29 -34.72 -3.90 -11.66
C ILE A 29 -35.61 -2.97 -10.82
N ILE A 30 -35.95 -1.77 -11.30
CA ILE A 30 -36.87 -0.84 -10.61
C ILE A 30 -38.29 -1.41 -10.58
N GLN A 31 -38.82 -1.95 -11.67
CA GLN A 31 -40.14 -2.59 -11.75
C GLN A 31 -40.22 -3.87 -10.93
N ALA A 32 -39.19 -4.72 -10.91
CA ALA A 32 -39.13 -5.90 -10.04
C ALA A 32 -39.06 -5.58 -8.54
N ASN A 33 -38.69 -4.34 -8.19
CA ASN A 33 -38.78 -3.79 -6.82
C ASN A 33 -40.11 -3.07 -6.55
N LEU A 34 -40.71 -2.39 -7.55
CA LEU A 34 -42.03 -1.74 -7.44
C LEU A 34 -43.18 -2.76 -7.39
N ALA A 35 -43.12 -3.83 -8.19
CA ALA A 35 -44.12 -4.90 -8.26
C ALA A 35 -44.26 -5.69 -6.94
N ARG A 36 -43.36 -5.47 -5.96
CA ARG A 36 -43.44 -6.03 -4.60
C ARG A 36 -44.08 -5.06 -3.59
N ARG A 37 -44.82 -4.05 -4.04
CA ARG A 37 -45.47 -3.04 -3.19
C ARG A 37 -46.97 -2.88 -3.48
N THR A 38 -47.79 -3.74 -2.89
CA THR A 38 -49.17 -3.37 -2.54
C THR A 38 -49.13 -2.40 -1.35
N PRO A 39 -49.71 -1.20 -1.43
CA PRO A 39 -49.69 -0.26 -0.31
C PRO A 39 -50.68 -0.68 0.78
N ARG A 40 -50.24 -0.64 2.05
CA ARG A 40 -51.13 -0.39 3.19
C ARG A 40 -50.85 1.03 3.68
N VAL A 41 -51.94 1.75 3.99
CA VAL A 41 -51.91 3.18 4.35
C VAL A 41 -51.25 3.36 5.72
N CYS A 42 -50.41 4.38 5.87
CA CYS A 42 -49.89 4.79 7.16
C CYS A 42 -50.95 5.57 7.94
N ASN A 43 -51.40 5.03 9.07
CA ASN A 43 -51.92 5.83 10.18
C ASN A 43 -50.82 5.94 11.26
N LEU A 44 -50.75 7.09 11.93
CA LEU A 44 -49.78 7.30 13.00
C LEU A 44 -50.28 6.72 14.32
N THR A 45 -49.55 5.75 14.87
CA THR A 45 -49.43 5.53 16.31
C THR A 45 -47.97 5.22 16.64
N MET A 46 -47.46 5.79 17.73
CA MET A 46 -46.20 5.35 18.35
C MET A 46 -46.42 4.10 19.21
N ALA A 47 -45.30 3.53 19.68
CA ALA A 47 -45.17 2.43 20.63
C ALA A 47 -45.28 0.99 20.08
N GLU A 48 -44.39 0.14 20.63
CA GLU A 48 -44.47 -1.32 20.77
C GLU A 48 -44.72 -2.19 19.52
N LYS A 49 -43.63 -2.45 18.76
CA LYS A 49 -43.21 -3.75 18.14
C LYS A 49 -42.04 -3.55 17.15
N ASP A 50 -41.15 -4.51 16.87
CA ASP A 50 -40.96 -5.87 17.41
C ASP A 50 -39.47 -6.03 17.86
N THR A 51 -39.20 -6.35 19.12
CA THR A 51 -37.85 -6.73 19.59
C THR A 51 -37.57 -8.24 19.49
N GLU A 52 -38.61 -9.06 19.38
CA GLU A 52 -38.51 -10.53 19.48
C GLU A 52 -38.34 -11.26 18.13
N SER A 53 -38.45 -10.57 16.99
CA SER A 53 -38.66 -11.24 15.69
C SER A 53 -37.44 -12.00 15.13
N GLY A 54 -36.24 -11.78 15.68
CA GLY A 54 -34.98 -12.47 15.32
C GLY A 54 -34.52 -12.27 13.87
N LYS A 55 -35.16 -11.40 13.08
CA LYS A 55 -34.92 -11.23 11.64
C LYS A 55 -34.27 -9.86 11.38
N PRO A 56 -33.09 -9.80 10.72
CA PRO A 56 -32.37 -8.54 10.53
C PRO A 56 -33.17 -7.54 9.69
N THR A 57 -33.27 -6.30 10.17
CA THR A 57 -34.04 -5.25 9.51
C THR A 57 -33.44 -4.89 8.15
N ARG A 58 -34.15 -5.23 7.07
CA ARG A 58 -33.69 -4.97 5.70
C ARG A 58 -33.69 -3.47 5.39
N ILE A 59 -32.51 -2.85 5.46
CA ILE A 59 -32.31 -1.46 5.00
C ILE A 59 -32.62 -1.37 3.49
N SER A 60 -33.51 -0.45 3.12
CA SER A 60 -33.81 -0.11 1.71
C SER A 60 -32.56 0.38 0.98
N HIS A 61 -32.38 0.01 -0.30
CA HIS A 61 -31.19 0.39 -1.08
C HIS A 61 -30.94 1.90 -1.10
N PHE A 62 -31.98 2.71 -1.36
CA PHE A 62 -31.85 4.18 -1.32
C PHE A 62 -31.45 4.71 0.06
N ARG A 63 -31.84 4.03 1.15
CA ARG A 63 -31.36 4.38 2.49
C ARG A 63 -29.87 4.03 2.63
N GLN A 64 -29.39 2.90 2.10
CA GLN A 64 -27.95 2.57 2.11
C GLN A 64 -27.08 3.56 1.29
N VAL A 65 -27.68 4.19 0.28
CA VAL A 65 -27.05 5.20 -0.59
C VAL A 65 -27.04 6.59 0.05
N PHE A 66 -28.16 7.07 0.61
CA PHE A 66 -28.24 8.43 1.18
C PHE A 66 -27.92 8.51 2.68
N ASP A 67 -28.23 7.48 3.48
CA ASP A 67 -27.87 7.36 4.88
C ASP A 67 -26.62 6.46 5.02
N GLN A 68 -25.46 7.12 5.06
CA GLN A 68 -24.15 6.46 5.20
C GLN A 68 -23.83 5.98 6.62
N ALA A 69 -24.54 6.47 7.65
CA ALA A 69 -24.38 6.00 9.03
C ALA A 69 -25.15 4.69 9.27
N GLY A 70 -26.34 4.57 8.66
CA GLY A 70 -27.10 3.32 8.57
C GLY A 70 -27.50 2.74 9.92
N ILE A 71 -27.84 3.58 10.90
CA ILE A 71 -28.27 3.14 12.23
C ILE A 71 -29.62 2.43 12.13
N THR A 72 -29.65 1.16 12.49
CA THR A 72 -30.86 0.37 12.69
C THR A 72 -31.09 0.14 14.20
N PRO A 73 -32.27 -0.32 14.65
CA PRO A 73 -32.52 -0.57 16.07
C PRO A 73 -31.55 -1.60 16.69
N GLU A 74 -31.10 -2.60 15.92
CA GLU A 74 -30.09 -3.57 16.36
C GLU A 74 -28.72 -2.90 16.56
N VAL A 75 -28.32 -2.02 15.62
CA VAL A 75 -27.06 -1.24 15.71
C VAL A 75 -27.06 -0.26 16.88
N GLU A 76 -28.23 0.23 17.29
CA GLU A 76 -28.36 1.17 18.40
C GLU A 76 -28.40 0.49 19.77
N ASN A 77 -29.06 -0.67 19.87
CA ASN A 77 -29.18 -1.43 21.11
C ASN A 77 -28.02 -2.42 21.35
N TRP A 78 -27.04 -2.49 20.45
CA TRP A 78 -25.91 -3.42 20.56
C TRP A 78 -24.97 -3.05 21.73
N PRO A 79 -24.54 -4.02 22.56
CA PRO A 79 -23.51 -3.79 23.57
C PRO A 79 -22.14 -3.63 22.91
N TYR A 80 -21.70 -2.39 22.73
CA TYR A 80 -20.33 -2.07 22.30
C TYR A 80 -19.36 -2.12 23.49
N ASP A 81 -18.11 -2.53 23.24
CA ASP A 81 -17.05 -2.54 24.25
C ASP A 81 -16.68 -1.10 24.69
N GLY A 82 -16.52 -0.88 26.00
CA GLY A 82 -16.19 0.41 26.63
C GLY A 82 -17.29 0.94 27.57
N SER A 83 -17.08 2.09 28.20
CA SER A 83 -18.04 2.77 29.09
C SER A 83 -18.73 3.98 28.43
N GLY A 84 -18.18 4.49 27.33
CA GLY A 84 -18.71 5.64 26.59
C GLY A 84 -18.20 7.00 27.08
N THR A 85 -17.07 7.02 27.78
CA THR A 85 -16.37 8.23 28.25
C THR A 85 -15.31 8.69 27.23
N ASP A 86 -14.70 9.86 27.43
CA ASP A 86 -13.62 10.30 26.54
C ASP A 86 -12.35 9.44 26.66
N GLU A 87 -12.08 8.95 27.86
CA GLU A 87 -10.94 8.08 28.22
C GLU A 87 -11.18 6.61 27.78
N ASP A 88 -12.40 6.11 28.00
CA ASP A 88 -12.85 4.77 27.62
C ASP A 88 -14.14 4.84 26.75
N PRO A 89 -13.99 5.13 25.45
CA PRO A 89 -15.08 5.36 24.51
C PRO A 89 -15.63 4.05 23.93
N PHE A 90 -16.91 4.02 23.59
CA PHE A 90 -17.52 2.86 22.94
C PHE A 90 -16.88 2.56 21.58
N VAL A 91 -16.36 1.34 21.41
CA VAL A 91 -15.65 0.91 20.19
C VAL A 91 -16.64 0.36 19.18
N VAL A 92 -16.92 1.15 18.13
CA VAL A 92 -17.88 0.76 17.08
C VAL A 92 -17.22 -0.17 16.05
N GLY A 93 -17.70 -1.41 16.02
CA GLY A 93 -17.39 -2.42 15.00
C GLY A 93 -18.59 -2.73 14.08
N TRP A 94 -18.56 -3.91 13.46
CA TRP A 94 -19.71 -4.53 12.82
C TRP A 94 -20.52 -5.34 13.84
N ILE A 95 -21.83 -5.44 13.64
CA ILE A 95 -22.70 -6.36 14.37
C ILE A 95 -22.90 -7.66 13.58
N ASP A 96 -23.39 -8.71 14.23
CA ASP A 96 -23.71 -9.97 13.56
C ASP A 96 -24.75 -9.75 12.45
N HIS A 97 -24.47 -10.30 11.27
CA HIS A 97 -25.26 -10.14 10.04
C HIS A 97 -25.57 -8.68 9.61
N ASP A 98 -24.72 -7.72 9.96
CA ASP A 98 -24.92 -6.29 9.66
C ASP A 98 -25.32 -6.04 8.18
N PRO A 99 -26.50 -5.45 7.90
CA PRO A 99 -26.98 -5.23 6.54
C PRO A 99 -26.25 -4.11 5.80
N ARG A 100 -25.43 -3.30 6.48
CA ARG A 100 -24.63 -2.21 5.90
C ARG A 100 -23.20 -2.65 5.52
N ASN A 101 -22.72 -3.76 6.06
CA ASN A 101 -21.40 -4.35 5.74
C ASN A 101 -21.35 -4.77 4.25
N PRO A 102 -20.39 -4.27 3.44
CA PRO A 102 -20.35 -4.63 2.02
C PRO A 102 -19.99 -6.10 1.76
N MET A 103 -19.33 -6.77 2.71
CA MET A 103 -19.04 -8.20 2.63
C MET A 103 -20.30 -9.08 2.74
N THR A 104 -21.38 -8.61 3.37
CA THR A 104 -22.66 -9.34 3.50
C THR A 104 -23.64 -9.10 2.34
N TYR A 105 -23.29 -8.23 1.38
CA TYR A 105 -24.15 -7.93 0.22
C TYR A 105 -24.46 -9.17 -0.62
N SER A 106 -25.66 -9.22 -1.21
CA SER A 106 -26.04 -10.31 -2.12
C SER A 106 -25.12 -10.37 -3.35
N PRO A 107 -24.83 -11.57 -3.91
CA PRO A 107 -23.92 -11.70 -5.05
C PRO A 107 -24.34 -10.82 -6.25
N VAL A 108 -25.64 -10.72 -6.53
CA VAL A 108 -26.19 -9.85 -7.58
C VAL A 108 -25.79 -8.39 -7.36
N LYS A 109 -25.87 -7.88 -6.12
CA LYS A 109 -25.49 -6.49 -5.80
C LYS A 109 -23.97 -6.29 -5.92
N LYS A 110 -23.16 -7.25 -5.47
CA LYS A 110 -21.69 -7.20 -5.60
C LYS A 110 -21.26 -7.16 -7.06
N TRP A 111 -21.83 -8.02 -7.91
CA TRP A 111 -21.54 -8.07 -9.34
C TRP A 111 -22.09 -6.86 -10.09
N SER A 112 -23.30 -6.37 -9.79
CA SER A 112 -23.83 -5.16 -10.44
C SER A 112 -23.00 -3.92 -10.12
N LEU A 113 -22.55 -3.77 -8.88
CA LEU A 113 -21.62 -2.70 -8.49
C LEU A 113 -20.26 -2.84 -9.18
N THR A 114 -19.71 -4.05 -9.26
CA THR A 114 -18.44 -4.33 -9.96
C THR A 114 -18.51 -3.98 -11.44
N MET A 115 -19.59 -4.38 -12.12
CA MET A 115 -19.80 -4.00 -13.52
C MET A 115 -19.98 -2.49 -13.68
N LEU A 116 -20.62 -1.80 -12.73
CA LEU A 116 -20.80 -0.35 -12.79
C LEU A 116 -19.48 0.42 -12.67
N VAL A 117 -18.57 0.03 -11.74
CA VAL A 117 -17.22 0.63 -11.71
C VAL A 117 -16.32 0.18 -12.86
N ALA A 118 -16.52 -1.02 -13.41
CA ALA A 118 -15.86 -1.44 -14.66
C ALA A 118 -16.29 -0.55 -15.84
N PHE A 119 -17.60 -0.35 -16.07
CA PHE A 119 -18.11 0.54 -17.11
C PHE A 119 -17.70 2.00 -16.90
N ALA A 120 -17.68 2.49 -15.66
CA ALA A 120 -17.11 3.79 -15.31
C ALA A 120 -15.65 3.90 -15.80
N THR A 121 -14.81 2.92 -15.45
CA THR A 121 -13.39 2.91 -15.83
C THR A 121 -13.19 2.78 -17.34
N LEU A 122 -14.01 1.99 -18.04
CA LEU A 122 -14.02 1.91 -19.51
C LEU A 122 -14.35 3.27 -20.12
N ALA A 123 -15.36 3.97 -19.62
CA ALA A 123 -15.78 5.26 -20.15
C ALA A 123 -14.66 6.31 -20.06
N VAL A 124 -13.92 6.36 -18.95
CA VAL A 124 -12.78 7.29 -18.79
C VAL A 124 -11.67 7.01 -19.79
N ALA A 125 -11.35 5.73 -20.01
CA ALA A 125 -10.32 5.34 -20.96
C ALA A 125 -10.78 5.51 -22.43
N PHE A 126 -12.08 5.34 -22.71
CA PHE A 126 -12.73 5.70 -23.98
C PHE A 126 -12.63 7.21 -24.26
N VAL A 127 -12.96 8.07 -23.29
CA VAL A 127 -12.90 9.54 -23.46
C VAL A 127 -11.48 10.05 -23.76
N SER A 128 -10.45 9.32 -23.29
CA SER A 128 -9.06 9.66 -23.59
C SER A 128 -8.66 9.50 -25.06
N SER A 129 -9.38 8.69 -25.84
CA SER A 129 -9.00 8.27 -27.20
C SER A 129 -10.06 8.56 -28.27
N ALA A 130 -11.35 8.61 -27.94
CA ALA A 130 -12.42 8.91 -28.90
C ALA A 130 -12.25 10.30 -29.58
N TYR A 131 -11.56 11.22 -28.92
CA TYR A 131 -11.09 12.49 -29.46
C TYR A 131 -10.31 12.39 -30.78
N SER A 132 -9.62 11.27 -31.02
CA SER A 132 -8.86 11.00 -32.27
C SER A 132 -9.73 11.14 -33.54
N GLY A 133 -11.00 10.76 -33.47
CA GLY A 133 -11.92 10.85 -34.62
C GLY A 133 -12.37 12.26 -35.00
N GLY A 134 -11.92 13.30 -34.27
CA GLY A 134 -12.19 14.70 -34.57
C GLY A 134 -10.98 15.49 -35.07
N ALA A 135 -9.85 14.84 -35.38
CA ALA A 135 -8.56 15.49 -35.64
C ALA A 135 -8.63 16.60 -36.70
N ASP A 136 -8.86 16.22 -37.96
CA ASP A 136 -8.85 17.11 -39.12
C ASP A 136 -9.76 18.34 -38.92
N GLN A 137 -10.94 18.10 -38.35
CA GLN A 137 -11.96 19.12 -38.14
C GLN A 137 -11.62 20.11 -37.03
N ILE A 138 -10.88 19.67 -36.00
CA ILE A 138 -10.38 20.54 -34.92
C ILE A 138 -9.20 21.36 -35.43
N ILE A 139 -8.32 20.73 -36.23
CA ILE A 139 -7.18 21.35 -36.90
C ILE A 139 -7.68 22.46 -37.86
N GLU A 140 -8.62 22.14 -38.75
CA GLU A 140 -9.23 23.07 -39.70
C GLU A 140 -10.02 24.19 -38.98
N GLN A 141 -10.94 23.85 -38.06
CA GLN A 141 -11.81 24.87 -37.43
C GLN A 141 -11.04 25.88 -36.57
N PHE A 142 -9.93 25.49 -35.95
CA PHE A 142 -9.14 26.39 -35.10
C PHE A 142 -7.83 26.89 -35.74
N GLY A 143 -7.49 26.44 -36.96
CA GLY A 143 -6.26 26.84 -37.65
C GLY A 143 -4.99 26.52 -36.85
N CYS A 144 -4.97 25.39 -36.15
CA CYS A 144 -3.86 24.98 -35.29
C CYS A 144 -3.01 23.87 -35.94
N SER A 145 -1.77 23.67 -35.50
CA SER A 145 -0.94 22.57 -36.02
C SER A 145 -1.32 21.22 -35.39
N GLU A 146 -0.92 20.14 -36.03
CA GLU A 146 -1.19 18.78 -35.57
C GLU A 146 -0.57 18.49 -34.19
N GLU A 147 0.58 19.09 -33.86
CA GLU A 147 1.15 18.97 -32.51
C GLU A 147 0.24 19.62 -31.46
N VAL A 148 -0.34 20.79 -31.77
CA VAL A 148 -1.27 21.50 -30.89
C VAL A 148 -2.57 20.71 -30.72
N TYR A 149 -3.06 20.05 -31.77
CA TYR A 149 -4.14 19.08 -31.65
C TYR A 149 -3.75 17.88 -30.76
N THR A 150 -2.55 17.34 -30.96
CA THR A 150 -2.00 16.18 -30.21
C THR A 150 -1.78 16.50 -28.72
N LEU A 151 -1.62 17.78 -28.34
CA LEU A 151 -1.71 18.21 -26.95
C LEU A 151 -3.06 17.83 -26.31
N GLY A 152 -4.17 17.81 -27.06
CA GLY A 152 -5.50 17.43 -26.57
C GLY A 152 -5.63 15.94 -26.18
N ILE A 153 -4.84 15.06 -26.80
CA ILE A 153 -4.67 13.66 -26.36
C ILE A 153 -3.70 13.63 -25.15
N THR A 154 -2.51 14.19 -25.35
CA THR A 154 -1.40 14.25 -24.39
C THR A 154 -1.84 14.71 -23.00
N PHE A 155 -2.50 15.86 -22.90
CA PHE A 155 -2.89 16.45 -21.61
C PHE A 155 -4.00 15.65 -20.91
N PHE A 156 -4.89 14.99 -21.64
CA PHE A 156 -5.87 14.08 -21.04
C PHE A 156 -5.18 12.91 -20.34
N VAL A 157 -4.19 12.29 -20.99
CA VAL A 157 -3.38 11.20 -20.43
C VAL A 157 -2.45 11.69 -19.32
N LEU A 158 -1.92 12.91 -19.41
CA LEU A 158 -1.18 13.54 -18.31
C LEU A 158 -2.08 13.75 -17.07
N GLY A 159 -3.38 13.99 -17.27
CA GLY A 159 -4.40 13.93 -16.23
C GLY A 159 -4.44 12.58 -15.50
N PHE A 160 -4.24 11.46 -16.21
CA PHE A 160 -4.09 10.12 -15.63
C PHE A 160 -2.77 9.91 -14.86
N ALA A 161 -1.83 10.85 -14.86
CA ALA A 161 -0.69 10.85 -13.94
C ALA A 161 -1.03 11.59 -12.64
N VAL A 162 -1.68 12.75 -12.75
CA VAL A 162 -1.98 13.64 -11.61
C VAL A 162 -3.12 13.10 -10.75
N GLY A 163 -4.23 12.69 -11.37
CA GLY A 163 -5.44 12.31 -10.66
C GLY A 163 -5.31 11.11 -9.71
N PRO A 164 -4.65 9.98 -10.10
CA PRO A 164 -4.42 8.84 -9.20
C PRO A 164 -3.76 9.22 -7.86
N LEU A 165 -2.78 10.13 -7.89
CA LEU A 165 -2.07 10.62 -6.71
C LEU A 165 -2.97 11.43 -5.76
N MET A 166 -4.05 12.02 -6.30
CA MET A 166 -5.02 12.82 -5.54
C MET A 166 -6.21 11.97 -5.07
N TRP A 167 -6.81 11.19 -5.97
CA TRP A 167 -8.08 10.51 -5.72
C TRP A 167 -7.97 9.23 -4.90
N ALA A 168 -6.82 8.55 -4.90
CA ALA A 168 -6.59 7.41 -4.03
C ALA A 168 -6.68 7.80 -2.53
N PRO A 169 -5.82 8.68 -1.98
CA PRO A 169 -5.87 9.06 -0.56
C PRO A 169 -7.16 9.81 -0.17
N MET A 170 -7.76 10.59 -1.08
CA MET A 170 -9.05 11.22 -0.80
C MET A 170 -10.19 10.22 -0.66
N SER A 171 -10.15 9.07 -1.35
CA SER A 171 -11.19 8.03 -1.23
C SER A 171 -11.13 7.28 0.10
N GLU A 172 -9.94 7.19 0.72
CA GLU A 172 -9.76 6.63 2.06
C GLU A 172 -10.20 7.61 3.17
N LEU A 173 -10.08 8.92 2.94
CA LEU A 173 -10.45 9.94 3.93
C LEU A 173 -11.95 10.27 3.91
N PHE A 174 -12.56 10.41 2.73
CA PHE A 174 -13.94 10.87 2.58
C PHE A 174 -14.95 9.75 2.25
N GLY A 175 -14.45 8.60 1.79
CA GLY A 175 -15.23 7.46 1.28
C GLY A 175 -15.17 7.35 -0.24
N ARG A 176 -15.49 6.17 -0.78
CA ARG A 176 -15.51 5.93 -2.24
C ARG A 176 -16.68 6.66 -2.90
N GLN A 177 -17.87 6.64 -2.30
CA GLN A 177 -19.12 7.08 -2.94
C GLN A 177 -19.11 8.58 -3.26
N ILE A 178 -18.77 9.40 -2.26
CA ILE A 178 -18.75 10.88 -2.41
C ILE A 178 -17.71 11.29 -3.45
N LEU A 179 -16.55 10.61 -3.46
CA LEU A 179 -15.50 10.90 -4.42
C LEU A 179 -15.86 10.46 -5.84
N PHE A 180 -16.47 9.28 -6.04
CA PHE A 180 -16.98 8.88 -7.36
C PHE A 180 -18.02 9.87 -7.87
N PHE A 181 -18.98 10.28 -7.03
CA PHE A 181 -19.98 11.27 -7.39
C PHE A 181 -19.36 12.60 -7.85
N GLY A 182 -18.45 13.17 -7.04
CA GLY A 182 -17.82 14.46 -7.35
C GLY A 182 -16.90 14.41 -8.58
N THR A 183 -16.12 13.34 -8.73
CA THR A 183 -15.21 13.18 -9.87
C THR A 183 -15.96 12.92 -11.19
N TYR A 184 -17.10 12.23 -11.16
CA TYR A 184 -17.93 12.03 -12.35
C TYR A 184 -18.77 13.24 -12.75
N ALA A 185 -19.24 14.03 -11.77
CA ALA A 185 -19.83 15.34 -12.03
C ALA A 185 -18.81 16.24 -12.75
N ALA A 186 -17.58 16.31 -12.24
CA ALA A 186 -16.50 17.09 -12.82
C ALA A 186 -16.11 16.61 -14.23
N LEU A 187 -15.85 15.30 -14.43
CA LEU A 187 -15.57 14.70 -15.75
C LEU A 187 -16.65 15.08 -16.78
N THR A 188 -17.92 14.93 -16.41
CA THR A 188 -19.05 15.23 -17.29
C THR A 188 -19.14 16.72 -17.62
N ALA A 189 -18.93 17.60 -16.63
CA ALA A 189 -18.92 19.05 -16.85
C ALA A 189 -17.74 19.49 -17.73
N PHE A 190 -16.55 18.89 -17.57
CA PHE A 190 -15.39 19.20 -18.41
C PHE A 190 -15.54 18.70 -19.85
N ASN A 191 -16.11 17.51 -20.08
CA ASN A 191 -16.46 17.03 -21.43
C ASN A 191 -17.53 17.93 -22.09
N ALA A 192 -18.57 18.33 -21.35
CA ALA A 192 -19.60 19.25 -21.86
C ALA A 192 -19.02 20.63 -22.19
N GLY A 193 -18.09 21.14 -21.37
CA GLY A 193 -17.34 22.36 -21.64
C GLY A 193 -16.41 22.23 -22.86
N ALA A 194 -15.78 21.06 -23.06
CA ALA A 194 -14.94 20.79 -24.23
C ALA A 194 -15.78 20.82 -25.53
N ALA A 195 -16.97 20.21 -25.54
CA ALA A 195 -17.92 20.31 -26.66
C ALA A 195 -18.37 21.76 -26.95
N ALA A 196 -18.43 22.60 -25.91
CA ALA A 196 -18.78 24.03 -26.00
C ALA A 196 -17.58 24.97 -26.28
N SER A 197 -16.36 24.45 -26.35
CA SER A 197 -15.13 25.26 -26.48
C SER A 197 -15.09 26.09 -27.78
N GLN A 198 -14.41 27.24 -27.73
CA GLN A 198 -14.34 28.21 -28.84
C GLN A 198 -12.90 28.53 -29.27
N ASN A 199 -11.92 27.82 -28.70
CA ASN A 199 -10.50 27.88 -29.08
C ASN A 199 -9.80 26.62 -28.58
N VAL A 200 -8.70 26.24 -29.25
CA VAL A 200 -7.97 25.00 -28.96
C VAL A 200 -7.32 24.98 -27.56
N ALA A 201 -6.90 26.13 -27.01
CA ALA A 201 -6.31 26.18 -25.67
C ALA A 201 -7.34 25.85 -24.57
N THR A 202 -8.57 26.38 -24.68
CA THR A 202 -9.69 26.00 -23.81
C THR A 202 -10.02 24.52 -23.95
N LEU A 203 -10.02 23.97 -25.18
CA LEU A 203 -10.24 22.54 -25.41
C LEU A 203 -9.18 21.67 -24.69
N ILE A 204 -7.89 21.96 -24.87
CA ILE A 204 -6.78 21.24 -24.21
C ILE A 204 -6.87 21.32 -22.68
N VAL A 205 -7.15 22.51 -22.13
CA VAL A 205 -7.24 22.71 -20.66
C VAL A 205 -8.44 21.97 -20.07
N LEU A 206 -9.61 22.00 -20.73
CA LEU A 206 -10.78 21.25 -20.27
C LEU A 206 -10.54 19.73 -20.38
N ARG A 207 -9.84 19.26 -21.43
CA ARG A 207 -9.43 17.86 -21.57
C ARG A 207 -8.40 17.43 -20.52
N PHE A 208 -7.47 18.28 -20.10
CA PHE A 208 -6.59 18.01 -18.95
C PHE A 208 -7.41 17.75 -17.68
N PHE A 209 -8.37 18.62 -17.36
CA PHE A 209 -9.20 18.45 -16.17
C PHE A 209 -10.16 17.26 -16.28
N ALA A 210 -10.74 17.00 -17.45
CA ALA A 210 -11.54 15.80 -17.70
C ALA A 210 -10.73 14.52 -17.43
N GLY A 211 -9.51 14.41 -17.95
CA GLY A 211 -8.61 13.29 -17.66
C GLY A 211 -8.21 13.21 -16.18
N ALA A 212 -7.88 14.36 -15.58
CA ALA A 212 -7.47 14.43 -14.17
C ALA A 212 -8.57 13.96 -13.22
N PHE A 213 -9.78 14.55 -13.28
CA PHE A 213 -10.91 14.14 -12.45
C PHE A 213 -11.42 12.74 -12.84
N GLY A 214 -11.54 12.47 -14.14
CA GLY A 214 -12.04 11.20 -14.64
C GLY A 214 -11.19 9.99 -14.24
N SER A 215 -9.89 10.15 -14.01
CA SER A 215 -9.00 9.04 -13.62
C SER A 215 -9.36 8.28 -12.33
N SER A 216 -10.27 8.78 -11.49
CA SER A 216 -10.56 8.22 -10.17
C SER A 216 -10.93 6.72 -10.12
N PRO A 217 -11.62 6.10 -11.10
CA PRO A 217 -11.88 4.67 -11.13
C PRO A 217 -10.65 3.81 -11.45
N LEU A 218 -9.63 4.36 -12.11
CA LEU A 218 -8.41 3.62 -12.47
C LEU A 218 -7.63 3.18 -11.21
N THR A 219 -7.78 3.89 -10.09
CA THR A 219 -7.28 3.46 -8.78
C THR A 219 -8.38 2.89 -7.88
N ASN A 220 -9.52 3.57 -7.79
CA ASN A 220 -10.42 3.36 -6.64
C ASN A 220 -11.38 2.18 -6.82
N SER A 221 -11.59 1.70 -8.05
CA SER A 221 -12.44 0.54 -8.33
C SER A 221 -11.88 -0.76 -7.73
N GLY A 222 -10.55 -0.95 -7.74
CA GLY A 222 -9.91 -2.08 -7.07
C GLY A 222 -10.16 -2.06 -5.56
N GLY A 223 -10.20 -0.86 -4.97
CA GLY A 223 -10.64 -0.64 -3.59
C GLY A 223 -12.09 -1.07 -3.36
N VAL A 224 -13.03 -0.63 -4.20
CA VAL A 224 -14.46 -1.04 -4.13
C VAL A 224 -14.64 -2.55 -4.24
N ILE A 225 -13.87 -3.22 -5.11
CA ILE A 225 -13.92 -4.68 -5.25
C ILE A 225 -13.34 -5.37 -4.00
N ALA A 226 -12.25 -4.85 -3.42
CA ALA A 226 -11.70 -5.34 -2.17
C ALA A 226 -12.61 -5.08 -0.95
N ASP A 227 -13.35 -3.97 -0.93
CA ASP A 227 -14.35 -3.65 0.10
C ASP A 227 -15.51 -4.66 0.11
N MET A 228 -15.81 -5.32 -1.02
CA MET A 228 -16.99 -6.20 -1.19
C MET A 228 -16.69 -7.71 -1.30
N PHE A 229 -15.53 -8.14 -1.78
CA PHE A 229 -15.25 -9.55 -2.07
C PHE A 229 -14.22 -10.18 -1.11
N PRO A 230 -14.50 -11.36 -0.54
CA PRO A 230 -13.51 -12.10 0.24
C PRO A 230 -12.36 -12.57 -0.66
N ALA A 231 -11.17 -12.73 -0.09
CA ALA A 231 -9.91 -12.92 -0.83
C ALA A 231 -9.99 -14.00 -1.94
N LYS A 232 -10.56 -15.17 -1.64
CA LYS A 232 -10.71 -16.30 -2.60
C LYS A 232 -11.57 -15.94 -3.82
N GLN A 233 -12.57 -15.06 -3.69
CA GLN A 233 -13.44 -14.62 -4.80
C GLN A 233 -12.93 -13.35 -5.49
N ARG A 234 -12.19 -12.50 -4.76
CA ARG A 234 -11.69 -11.20 -5.23
C ARG A 234 -10.87 -11.29 -6.52
N GLY A 235 -10.09 -12.36 -6.69
CA GLY A 235 -9.28 -12.57 -7.90
C GLY A 235 -10.10 -12.61 -9.19
N LEU A 236 -11.26 -13.28 -9.18
CA LEU A 236 -12.15 -13.35 -10.35
C LEU A 236 -12.77 -11.98 -10.66
N ALA A 237 -13.29 -11.29 -9.64
CA ALA A 237 -13.89 -9.96 -9.79
C ALA A 237 -12.87 -8.93 -10.33
N MET A 238 -11.64 -8.95 -9.80
CA MET A 238 -10.54 -8.12 -10.32
C MET A 238 -10.16 -8.49 -11.76
N SER A 239 -10.11 -9.78 -12.12
CA SER A 239 -9.77 -10.19 -13.49
C SER A 239 -10.80 -9.75 -14.54
N LEU A 240 -12.09 -9.75 -14.21
CA LEU A 240 -13.15 -9.25 -15.10
C LEU A 240 -13.11 -7.71 -15.20
N PHE A 241 -12.96 -7.03 -14.05
CA PHE A 241 -12.78 -5.58 -14.01
C PHE A 241 -11.61 -5.13 -14.89
N ALA A 242 -10.48 -5.84 -14.84
CA ALA A 242 -9.23 -5.41 -15.45
C ALA A 242 -9.23 -5.45 -16.99
N ALA A 243 -10.25 -6.02 -17.65
CA ALA A 243 -10.46 -5.88 -19.09
C ALA A 243 -10.94 -4.46 -19.49
N ALA A 244 -11.72 -3.81 -18.63
CA ALA A 244 -12.42 -2.56 -18.93
C ALA A 244 -11.48 -1.36 -19.22
N PRO A 245 -10.36 -1.13 -18.49
CA PRO A 245 -9.41 -0.06 -18.77
C PRO A 245 -8.72 -0.16 -20.14
N PHE A 246 -8.53 -1.37 -20.67
CA PHE A 246 -7.82 -1.59 -21.95
C PHE A 246 -8.76 -1.59 -23.15
N MET A 247 -10.03 -1.97 -22.97
CA MET A 247 -11.02 -1.94 -24.03
C MET A 247 -11.48 -0.50 -24.38
N GLY A 248 -11.52 0.41 -23.40
CA GLY A 248 -11.89 1.81 -23.63
C GLY A 248 -11.04 2.51 -24.71
N PRO A 249 -9.71 2.51 -24.63
CA PRO A 249 -8.81 3.12 -25.62
C PRO A 249 -8.93 2.53 -27.02
N VAL A 250 -9.40 1.28 -27.14
CA VAL A 250 -9.59 0.57 -28.41
C VAL A 250 -10.95 0.87 -29.04
N LEU A 251 -12.00 1.02 -28.22
CA LEU A 251 -13.34 1.42 -28.69
C LEU A 251 -13.45 2.91 -29.03
N GLY A 252 -12.59 3.75 -28.45
CA GLY A 252 -12.59 5.19 -28.64
C GLY A 252 -12.49 5.61 -30.11
N PRO A 253 -11.40 5.30 -30.83
CA PRO A 253 -11.21 5.70 -32.23
C PRO A 253 -12.29 5.15 -33.17
N ILE A 254 -12.84 3.96 -32.88
CA ILE A 254 -13.93 3.36 -33.68
C ILE A 254 -15.18 4.26 -33.60
N VAL A 255 -15.67 4.54 -32.38
CA VAL A 255 -16.89 5.35 -32.22
C VAL A 255 -16.64 6.82 -32.55
N GLY A 256 -15.48 7.34 -32.14
CA GLY A 256 -15.05 8.71 -32.41
C GLY A 256 -14.94 8.99 -33.89
N GLY A 257 -14.32 8.09 -34.67
CA GLY A 257 -14.14 8.23 -36.12
C GLY A 257 -15.47 8.35 -36.85
N PHE A 258 -16.40 7.40 -36.63
CA PHE A 258 -17.72 7.46 -37.27
C PHE A 258 -18.56 8.67 -36.83
N VAL A 259 -18.51 9.09 -35.56
CA VAL A 259 -19.28 10.25 -35.08
C VAL A 259 -18.68 11.57 -35.56
N GLY A 260 -17.35 11.68 -35.60
CA GLY A 260 -16.63 12.81 -36.17
C GLY A 260 -16.92 12.96 -37.66
N GLU A 261 -16.72 11.89 -38.43
CA GLU A 261 -16.97 11.85 -39.88
C GLU A 261 -18.41 12.22 -40.26
N THR A 262 -19.41 11.88 -39.43
CA THR A 262 -20.84 12.06 -39.78
C THR A 262 -21.54 13.28 -39.17
N ILE A 263 -21.14 13.75 -37.98
CA ILE A 263 -21.80 14.86 -37.28
C ILE A 263 -20.81 15.88 -36.66
N GLY A 264 -19.52 15.58 -36.68
CA GLY A 264 -18.45 16.50 -36.29
C GLY A 264 -17.93 16.36 -34.86
N TRP A 265 -16.70 16.83 -34.62
CA TRP A 265 -15.97 16.69 -33.35
C TRP A 265 -16.74 17.18 -32.11
N ARG A 266 -17.61 18.20 -32.23
CA ARG A 266 -18.45 18.67 -31.12
C ARG A 266 -19.45 17.61 -30.64
N TRP A 267 -19.90 16.74 -31.53
CA TRP A 267 -20.72 15.58 -31.19
C TRP A 267 -19.90 14.41 -30.64
N VAL A 268 -18.61 14.32 -30.94
CA VAL A 268 -17.69 13.38 -30.27
C VAL A 268 -17.53 13.79 -28.79
N GLU A 269 -17.21 15.05 -28.50
CA GLU A 269 -17.17 15.59 -27.12
C GLU A 269 -18.56 15.54 -26.45
N GLY A 270 -19.63 15.85 -27.18
CA GLY A 270 -21.02 15.73 -26.69
C GLY A 270 -21.41 14.29 -26.32
N LEU A 271 -21.06 13.30 -27.13
CA LEU A 271 -21.27 11.87 -26.84
C LEU A 271 -20.45 11.44 -25.62
N MET A 272 -19.21 11.90 -25.50
CA MET A 272 -18.37 11.66 -24.33
C MET A 272 -19.00 12.24 -23.06
N ALA A 273 -19.57 13.45 -23.11
CA ALA A 273 -20.30 14.04 -21.99
C ALA A 273 -21.61 13.29 -21.65
N ILE A 274 -22.40 12.89 -22.65
CA ILE A 274 -23.63 12.10 -22.45
C ILE A 274 -23.31 10.74 -21.81
N PHE A 275 -22.27 10.06 -22.27
CA PHE A 275 -21.87 8.75 -21.76
C PHE A 275 -21.37 8.83 -20.31
N THR A 276 -20.50 9.80 -19.98
CA THR A 276 -20.05 9.97 -18.58
C THR A 276 -21.17 10.48 -17.68
N GLY A 277 -22.10 11.32 -18.20
CA GLY A 277 -23.25 11.83 -17.46
C GLY A 277 -24.29 10.75 -17.14
N ALA A 278 -24.57 9.84 -18.08
CA ALA A 278 -25.44 8.70 -17.82
C ALA A 278 -24.84 7.77 -16.74
N LEU A 279 -23.53 7.51 -16.80
CA LEU A 279 -22.82 6.74 -15.78
C LEU A 279 -22.73 7.46 -14.43
N TRP A 280 -22.59 8.79 -14.43
CA TRP A 280 -22.62 9.62 -13.21
C TRP A 280 -23.96 9.48 -12.48
N ILE A 281 -25.08 9.64 -13.20
CA ILE A 281 -26.44 9.50 -12.66
C ILE A 281 -26.69 8.06 -12.17
N ALA A 282 -26.29 7.05 -12.95
CA ALA A 282 -26.42 5.66 -12.53
C ALA A 282 -25.60 5.38 -11.25
N ALA A 283 -24.35 5.83 -11.20
CA ALA A 283 -23.49 5.69 -10.03
C ALA A 283 -24.06 6.41 -8.80
N SER A 284 -24.59 7.63 -8.95
CA SER A 284 -25.15 8.41 -7.83
C SER A 284 -26.36 7.73 -7.18
N LEU A 285 -27.14 6.98 -7.95
CA LEU A 285 -28.35 6.27 -7.48
C LEU A 285 -28.07 4.82 -7.04
N MET A 286 -27.04 4.18 -7.60
CA MET A 286 -26.79 2.74 -7.41
C MET A 286 -25.62 2.42 -6.48
N VAL A 287 -24.63 3.30 -6.31
CA VAL A 287 -23.42 3.04 -5.49
C VAL A 287 -23.64 3.56 -4.06
N PRO A 288 -23.80 2.68 -3.05
CA PRO A 288 -23.67 3.08 -1.65
C PRO A 288 -22.19 3.21 -1.27
N GLU A 289 -21.88 3.91 -0.17
CA GLU A 289 -20.53 3.87 0.39
C GLU A 289 -20.12 2.42 0.74
N THR A 290 -18.94 2.00 0.28
CA THR A 290 -18.39 0.65 0.50
C THR A 290 -17.26 0.64 1.52
N TYR A 291 -16.55 1.75 1.75
CA TYR A 291 -15.34 1.71 2.56
C TYR A 291 -15.65 1.58 4.06
N ALA A 292 -15.39 0.40 4.60
CA ALA A 292 -15.75 -0.01 5.96
C ALA A 292 -15.37 1.01 7.06
N PRO A 293 -14.15 1.59 7.10
CA PRO A 293 -13.79 2.57 8.12
C PRO A 293 -14.64 3.84 8.04
N VAL A 294 -14.98 4.35 6.86
CA VAL A 294 -15.81 5.56 6.72
C VAL A 294 -17.25 5.31 7.14
N ILE A 295 -17.78 4.10 6.90
CA ILE A 295 -19.09 3.67 7.41
C ILE A 295 -19.08 3.64 8.95
N GLN A 296 -18.11 2.94 9.55
CA GLN A 296 -17.99 2.82 11.01
C GLN A 296 -17.77 4.20 11.69
N ARG A 297 -16.99 5.09 11.08
CA ARG A 297 -16.78 6.48 11.57
C ARG A 297 -18.06 7.32 11.53
N LYS A 298 -18.82 7.26 10.43
CA LYS A 298 -20.09 7.98 10.30
C LYS A 298 -21.17 7.41 11.23
N ARG A 299 -21.18 6.09 11.46
CA ARG A 299 -21.99 5.42 12.48
C ARG A 299 -21.62 5.88 13.89
N ALA A 300 -20.35 5.85 14.28
CA ALA A 300 -19.88 6.26 15.61
C ALA A 300 -20.21 7.74 15.92
N ALA A 301 -19.99 8.64 14.95
CA ALA A 301 -20.35 10.05 15.10
C ALA A 301 -21.88 10.25 15.26
N ALA A 302 -22.69 9.48 14.54
CA ALA A 302 -24.15 9.54 14.63
C ALA A 302 -24.70 8.92 15.93
N LEU A 303 -24.14 7.80 16.41
CA LEU A 303 -24.46 7.20 17.72
C LEU A 303 -24.10 8.15 18.86
N SER A 304 -22.91 8.78 18.80
CA SER A 304 -22.49 9.77 19.80
C SER A 304 -23.46 10.94 19.87
N ARG A 305 -23.82 11.51 18.71
CA ARG A 305 -24.81 12.60 18.61
C ARG A 305 -26.20 12.21 19.12
N LYS A 306 -26.62 10.95 18.97
CA LYS A 306 -27.97 10.49 19.39
C LYS A 306 -28.05 10.17 20.89
N THR A 307 -26.98 9.63 21.46
CA THR A 307 -26.96 9.10 22.84
C THR A 307 -26.28 10.02 23.86
N GLY A 308 -25.51 11.02 23.40
CA GLY A 308 -24.73 11.91 24.26
C GLY A 308 -23.44 11.31 24.85
N LYS A 309 -23.15 10.03 24.56
CA LYS A 309 -21.92 9.33 25.01
C LYS A 309 -20.87 9.31 23.89
N VAL A 310 -19.62 9.02 24.23
CA VAL A 310 -18.51 9.01 23.26
C VAL A 310 -18.38 7.64 22.59
N TYR A 311 -18.56 7.59 21.27
CA TYR A 311 -18.27 6.42 20.43
C TYR A 311 -17.13 6.77 19.45
N LYS A 312 -16.16 5.87 19.31
CA LYS A 312 -15.06 6.00 18.33
C LYS A 312 -15.03 4.75 17.45
N SER A 313 -14.61 4.90 16.19
CA SER A 313 -14.40 3.72 15.34
C SER A 313 -13.15 2.97 15.81
N ARG A 314 -13.13 1.63 15.68
CA ARG A 314 -11.96 0.82 16.06
C ARG A 314 -10.65 1.35 15.46
N GLY A 315 -10.68 1.75 14.19
CA GLY A 315 -9.53 2.35 13.50
C GLY A 315 -9.08 3.73 14.03
N ASP A 316 -9.98 4.56 14.58
CA ASP A 316 -9.58 5.81 15.24
C ASP A 316 -8.94 5.56 16.61
N VAL A 317 -9.38 4.51 17.32
CA VAL A 317 -8.79 4.08 18.60
C VAL A 317 -7.39 3.50 18.39
N ASP A 318 -7.23 2.59 17.42
CA ASP A 318 -5.96 1.91 17.15
C ASP A 318 -4.88 2.82 16.53
N GLN A 319 -5.25 3.92 15.86
CA GLN A 319 -4.32 4.71 15.02
C GLN A 319 -4.35 6.23 15.25
N GLY A 320 -5.33 6.75 16.00
CA GLY A 320 -5.49 8.18 16.26
C GLY A 320 -5.95 9.02 15.05
N PRO A 321 -6.31 10.30 15.27
CA PRO A 321 -6.83 11.17 14.22
C PRO A 321 -5.73 11.61 13.23
N THR A 322 -5.64 10.94 12.09
CA THR A 322 -4.67 11.29 11.03
C THR A 322 -5.05 12.60 10.31
N THR A 323 -4.17 13.61 10.40
CA THR A 323 -4.39 14.91 9.72
C THR A 323 -4.28 14.78 8.20
N PHE A 324 -5.19 15.40 7.44
CA PHE A 324 -5.20 15.43 5.97
C PHE A 324 -3.81 15.72 5.36
N ALA A 325 -3.09 16.73 5.87
CA ALA A 325 -1.77 17.11 5.40
C ALA A 325 -0.68 16.02 5.62
N HIS A 326 -0.82 15.18 6.65
CA HIS A 326 0.09 14.05 6.88
C HIS A 326 -0.19 12.91 5.89
N VAL A 327 -1.47 12.61 5.65
CA VAL A 327 -1.90 11.62 4.64
C VAL A 327 -1.40 12.03 3.25
N PHE A 328 -1.81 13.21 2.77
CA PHE A 328 -1.50 13.69 1.43
C PHE A 328 0.01 13.75 1.16
N LYS A 329 0.79 14.30 2.10
CA LYS A 329 2.26 14.37 1.99
C LYS A 329 2.92 12.98 1.92
N THR A 330 2.37 12.00 2.62
CA THR A 330 2.91 10.63 2.64
C THR A 330 2.56 9.90 1.35
N SER A 331 1.29 9.92 0.95
CA SER A 331 0.81 9.30 -0.30
C SER A 331 1.44 9.90 -1.55
N LEU A 332 1.77 11.20 -1.56
CA LEU A 332 2.44 11.84 -2.70
C LEU A 332 3.96 11.59 -2.74
N SER A 333 4.60 11.24 -1.62
CA SER A 333 6.07 11.06 -1.57
C SER A 333 6.54 9.60 -1.60
N ARG A 334 5.77 8.64 -1.07
CA ARG A 334 6.12 7.20 -1.16
C ARG A 334 6.31 6.70 -2.60
N PRO A 335 5.45 7.03 -3.59
CA PRO A 335 5.57 6.50 -4.96
C PRO A 335 6.93 6.80 -5.60
N TRP A 336 7.39 8.05 -5.54
CA TRP A 336 8.70 8.46 -6.08
C TRP A 336 9.88 7.79 -5.37
N ILE A 337 9.78 7.58 -4.05
CA ILE A 337 10.82 6.89 -3.28
C ILE A 337 10.90 5.42 -3.72
N LEU A 338 9.78 4.74 -3.89
CA LEU A 338 9.75 3.35 -4.35
C LEU A 338 10.25 3.25 -5.79
N LEU A 339 9.76 4.10 -6.69
CA LEU A 339 10.13 4.10 -8.12
C LEU A 339 11.64 4.25 -8.35
N PHE A 340 12.32 5.15 -7.64
CA PHE A 340 13.74 5.40 -7.84
C PHE A 340 14.67 4.63 -6.88
N ARG A 341 14.14 3.94 -5.87
CA ARG A 341 14.94 3.17 -4.90
C ARG A 341 14.83 1.66 -5.05
N GLU A 342 13.77 1.15 -5.69
CA GLU A 342 13.55 -0.27 -5.90
C GLU A 342 13.65 -0.61 -7.41
N PRO A 343 14.77 -1.19 -7.89
CA PRO A 343 14.99 -1.43 -9.32
C PRO A 343 13.92 -2.31 -9.99
N ILE A 344 13.29 -3.21 -9.22
CA ILE A 344 12.17 -4.04 -9.68
C ILE A 344 10.99 -3.14 -10.10
N VAL A 345 10.63 -2.17 -9.26
CA VAL A 345 9.53 -1.23 -9.55
C VAL A 345 9.87 -0.39 -10.77
N LEU A 346 11.11 0.11 -10.87
CA LEU A 346 11.55 0.92 -11.99
C LEU A 346 11.48 0.18 -13.33
N LEU A 347 12.12 -0.99 -13.43
CA LEU A 347 12.24 -1.74 -14.69
C LEU A 347 10.88 -2.25 -15.18
N LEU A 348 10.03 -2.74 -14.28
CA LEU A 348 8.69 -3.22 -14.64
C LEU A 348 7.75 -2.07 -14.99
N SER A 349 7.83 -0.93 -14.28
CA SER A 349 7.05 0.27 -14.64
C SER A 349 7.50 0.87 -15.97
N ILE A 350 8.80 0.87 -16.29
CA ILE A 350 9.31 1.28 -17.62
C ILE A 350 8.73 0.38 -18.71
N TYR A 351 8.73 -0.94 -18.53
CA TYR A 351 8.20 -1.86 -19.54
C TYR A 351 6.69 -1.65 -19.77
N MET A 352 5.91 -1.52 -18.70
CA MET A 352 4.49 -1.18 -18.79
C MET A 352 4.26 0.21 -19.43
N ALA A 353 5.13 1.17 -19.14
CA ALA A 353 5.07 2.51 -19.72
C ALA A 353 5.39 2.51 -21.22
N ILE A 354 6.34 1.72 -21.70
CA ILE A 354 6.64 1.54 -23.13
C ILE A 354 5.44 0.95 -23.87
N ILE A 355 4.82 -0.12 -23.35
CA ILE A 355 3.64 -0.73 -23.97
C ILE A 355 2.45 0.25 -24.02
N TYR A 356 2.23 1.04 -22.97
CA TYR A 356 1.16 2.03 -22.93
C TYR A 356 1.44 3.27 -23.80
N GLY A 357 2.69 3.74 -23.82
CA GLY A 357 3.15 4.74 -24.77
C GLY A 357 2.88 4.29 -26.20
N THR A 358 3.23 3.05 -26.53
CA THR A 358 2.95 2.45 -27.84
C THR A 358 1.45 2.40 -28.15
N LEU A 359 0.58 2.04 -27.19
CA LEU A 359 -0.87 2.08 -27.39
C LEU A 359 -1.38 3.48 -27.79
N TYR A 360 -0.91 4.53 -27.12
CA TYR A 360 -1.32 5.90 -27.43
C TYR A 360 -0.66 6.45 -28.70
N MET A 361 0.55 6.00 -29.02
CA MET A 361 1.22 6.25 -30.30
C MET A 361 0.35 5.80 -31.49
N LEU A 362 -0.42 4.70 -31.34
CA LEU A 362 -1.33 4.23 -32.40
C LEU A 362 -2.44 5.24 -32.75
N PHE A 363 -2.81 6.16 -31.84
CA PHE A 363 -3.83 7.18 -32.14
C PHE A 363 -3.35 8.27 -33.11
N SER A 364 -2.03 8.44 -33.28
CA SER A 364 -1.43 9.26 -34.35
C SER A 364 -0.93 8.39 -35.51
N ALA A 365 -0.35 7.22 -35.22
CA ALA A 365 0.22 6.35 -36.25
C ALA A 365 -0.82 5.62 -37.12
N PHE A 366 -2.03 5.32 -36.63
CA PHE A 366 -3.06 4.69 -37.46
C PHE A 366 -3.72 5.66 -38.45
N PRO A 367 -4.00 6.94 -38.12
CA PRO A 367 -4.29 7.97 -39.13
C PRO A 367 -3.25 7.99 -40.26
N ILE A 368 -1.96 8.14 -39.95
CA ILE A 368 -0.89 8.16 -40.96
C ILE A 368 -0.90 6.90 -41.85
N VAL A 369 -0.98 5.71 -41.24
CA VAL A 369 -0.90 4.42 -41.98
C VAL A 369 -2.17 4.05 -42.76
N TYR A 370 -3.36 4.48 -42.33
CA TYR A 370 -4.62 4.05 -42.94
C TYR A 370 -5.40 5.19 -43.62
N GLN A 371 -5.34 6.41 -43.12
CA GLN A 371 -6.08 7.57 -43.65
C GLN A 371 -5.24 8.32 -44.69
N GLU A 372 -3.97 8.63 -44.40
CA GLU A 372 -3.06 9.28 -45.36
C GLU A 372 -2.55 8.30 -46.43
N GLU A 373 -1.75 7.30 -46.04
CA GLU A 373 -1.09 6.34 -46.95
C GLU A 373 -2.05 5.42 -47.73
N ARG A 374 -3.29 5.24 -47.24
CA ARG A 374 -4.30 4.36 -47.84
C ARG A 374 -5.62 5.06 -48.20
N GLY A 375 -5.78 6.36 -47.90
CA GLY A 375 -6.96 7.14 -48.28
C GLY A 375 -8.28 6.72 -47.60
N TRP A 376 -8.25 6.05 -46.44
CA TRP A 376 -9.47 5.62 -45.75
C TRP A 376 -10.11 6.77 -44.96
N SER A 377 -11.44 6.77 -44.86
CA SER A 377 -12.15 7.74 -44.01
C SER A 377 -11.88 7.52 -42.52
N PRO A 378 -12.05 8.54 -41.65
CA PRO A 378 -11.74 8.42 -40.22
C PRO A 378 -12.45 7.27 -39.51
N GLY A 379 -13.71 6.99 -39.83
CA GLY A 379 -14.45 5.84 -39.29
C GLY A 379 -13.88 4.49 -39.73
N ILE A 380 -13.49 4.36 -41.00
CA ILE A 380 -12.89 3.13 -41.54
C ILE A 380 -11.46 2.93 -40.98
N GLY A 381 -10.66 4.00 -40.89
CA GLY A 381 -9.35 3.98 -40.22
C GLY A 381 -9.44 3.55 -38.75
N GLY A 382 -10.48 4.02 -38.04
CA GLY A 382 -10.76 3.60 -36.67
C GLY A 382 -10.96 2.08 -36.51
N LEU A 383 -11.49 1.37 -37.52
CA LEU A 383 -11.67 -0.08 -37.47
C LEU A 383 -10.36 -0.89 -37.39
N ALA A 384 -9.21 -0.30 -37.70
CA ALA A 384 -7.91 -0.96 -37.52
C ALA A 384 -7.65 -1.39 -36.05
N PHE A 385 -8.26 -0.70 -35.09
CA PHE A 385 -8.21 -1.07 -33.67
C PHE A 385 -8.93 -2.40 -33.33
N LEU A 386 -9.79 -2.93 -34.21
CA LEU A 386 -10.44 -4.23 -33.99
C LEU A 386 -9.45 -5.39 -33.87
N GLY A 387 -8.30 -5.34 -34.55
CA GLY A 387 -7.23 -6.34 -34.37
C GLY A 387 -6.72 -6.37 -32.93
N VAL A 388 -6.53 -5.19 -32.34
CA VAL A 388 -6.15 -5.03 -30.93
C VAL A 388 -7.26 -5.53 -30.01
N ALA A 389 -8.53 -5.21 -30.31
CA ALA A 389 -9.70 -5.68 -29.54
C ALA A 389 -9.78 -7.21 -29.45
N VAL A 390 -9.60 -7.90 -30.59
CA VAL A 390 -9.60 -9.35 -30.68
C VAL A 390 -8.45 -9.96 -29.87
N GLY A 391 -7.25 -9.37 -29.94
CA GLY A 391 -6.12 -9.74 -29.09
C GLY A 391 -6.43 -9.64 -27.59
N MET A 392 -7.03 -8.53 -27.16
CA MET A 392 -7.42 -8.32 -25.77
C MET A 392 -8.47 -9.34 -25.29
N ILE A 393 -9.44 -9.69 -26.13
CA ILE A 393 -10.45 -10.72 -25.80
C ILE A 393 -9.79 -12.08 -25.58
N PHE A 394 -8.86 -12.49 -26.45
CA PHE A 394 -8.10 -13.72 -26.25
C PHE A 394 -7.25 -13.69 -24.96
N ALA A 395 -6.66 -12.56 -24.60
CA ALA A 395 -5.88 -12.44 -23.36
C ALA A 395 -6.75 -12.49 -22.10
N VAL A 396 -7.98 -11.96 -22.13
CA VAL A 396 -8.94 -12.11 -21.02
C VAL A 396 -9.38 -13.57 -20.88
N ALA A 397 -9.69 -14.25 -22.00
CA ALA A 397 -10.02 -15.68 -21.99
C ALA A 397 -8.86 -16.54 -21.44
N TYR A 398 -7.64 -16.26 -21.88
CA TYR A 398 -6.42 -16.91 -21.36
C TYR A 398 -6.21 -16.59 -19.86
N SER A 399 -6.44 -15.36 -19.42
CA SER A 399 -6.28 -14.96 -18.01
C SER A 399 -7.27 -15.69 -17.09
N ILE A 400 -8.49 -15.96 -17.54
CA ILE A 400 -9.48 -16.77 -16.79
C ILE A 400 -9.00 -18.22 -16.63
N TRP A 401 -8.30 -18.77 -17.64
CA TRP A 401 -7.68 -20.09 -17.57
C TRP A 401 -6.42 -20.10 -16.68
N ASP A 402 -5.50 -19.14 -16.85
CA ASP A 402 -4.27 -19.03 -16.04
C ASP A 402 -4.58 -18.81 -14.55
N ASN A 403 -5.67 -18.10 -14.23
CA ASN A 403 -6.13 -17.95 -12.85
C ASN A 403 -6.46 -19.30 -12.17
N LYS A 404 -6.81 -20.37 -12.93
CA LYS A 404 -6.95 -21.75 -12.40
C LYS A 404 -5.61 -22.46 -12.16
N ARG A 405 -4.53 -22.04 -12.82
CA ARG A 405 -3.15 -22.46 -12.50
C ARG A 405 -2.67 -21.70 -11.26
N TYR A 406 -2.88 -20.38 -11.22
CA TYR A 406 -2.51 -19.55 -10.08
C TYR A 406 -3.22 -20.00 -8.79
N ALA A 407 -4.54 -20.27 -8.84
CA ALA A 407 -5.29 -20.79 -7.70
C ALA A 407 -4.62 -22.05 -7.11
N ARG A 408 -4.44 -23.11 -7.92
CA ARG A 408 -3.74 -24.33 -7.49
C ARG A 408 -2.33 -24.08 -6.95
N THR A 409 -1.59 -23.14 -7.53
CA THR A 409 -0.25 -22.76 -7.03
C THR A 409 -0.34 -22.07 -5.66
N SER A 410 -1.41 -21.29 -5.43
CA SER A 410 -1.68 -20.59 -4.18
C SER A 410 -2.20 -21.52 -3.10
N ASP A 411 -3.06 -22.48 -3.44
CA ASP A 411 -3.59 -23.48 -2.52
C ASP A 411 -2.45 -24.38 -2.02
N ALA A 412 -1.53 -24.79 -2.90
CA ALA A 412 -0.29 -25.52 -2.56
C ALA A 412 0.76 -24.70 -1.76
N HIS A 413 0.46 -23.45 -1.38
CA HIS A 413 1.28 -22.60 -0.52
C HIS A 413 0.43 -21.98 0.62
N ASN A 414 -0.64 -22.65 1.06
CA ASN A 414 -1.57 -22.19 2.11
C ASN A 414 -2.13 -20.76 1.90
N GLY A 415 -2.29 -20.35 0.63
CA GLY A 415 -2.73 -19.01 0.24
C GLY A 415 -1.60 -17.99 0.00
N PHE A 416 -0.35 -18.33 0.31
CA PHE A 416 0.83 -17.45 0.24
C PHE A 416 1.74 -17.79 -0.95
N ALA A 417 1.18 -17.86 -2.17
CA ALA A 417 1.96 -18.13 -3.38
C ALA A 417 3.10 -17.10 -3.58
N PRO A 418 4.29 -17.51 -4.06
CA PRO A 418 5.36 -16.57 -4.38
C PRO A 418 4.94 -15.65 -5.54
N PRO A 419 5.22 -14.32 -5.49
CA PRO A 419 4.85 -13.36 -6.53
C PRO A 419 5.30 -13.78 -7.93
N GLU A 420 6.45 -14.44 -8.05
CA GLU A 420 6.99 -14.98 -9.31
C GLU A 420 6.02 -15.92 -10.04
N ALA A 421 5.04 -16.54 -9.35
CA ALA A 421 3.97 -17.35 -9.96
C ALA A 421 3.03 -16.56 -10.90
N ARG A 422 3.08 -15.21 -10.87
CA ARG A 422 2.39 -14.28 -11.79
C ARG A 422 3.12 -14.07 -13.13
N LEU A 423 4.40 -14.42 -13.23
CA LEU A 423 5.23 -14.09 -14.39
C LEU A 423 5.08 -15.00 -15.63
N PRO A 424 4.64 -16.27 -15.57
CA PRO A 424 4.41 -17.09 -16.77
C PRO A 424 3.52 -16.46 -17.87
N PRO A 425 2.34 -15.86 -17.58
CA PRO A 425 1.57 -15.13 -18.60
C PRO A 425 2.32 -13.91 -19.16
N VAL A 426 3.15 -13.25 -18.34
CA VAL A 426 3.96 -12.09 -18.76
C VAL A 426 5.05 -12.50 -19.76
N MET A 427 5.65 -13.69 -19.62
CA MET A 427 6.61 -14.21 -20.60
C MET A 427 5.97 -14.42 -21.98
N LEU A 428 4.81 -15.08 -22.01
CA LEU A 428 4.07 -15.33 -23.24
C LEU A 428 3.64 -14.01 -23.89
N GLY A 429 3.05 -13.10 -23.12
CA GLY A 429 2.67 -11.79 -23.63
C GLY A 429 3.87 -10.94 -24.05
N GLY A 430 4.99 -11.05 -23.35
CA GLY A 430 6.21 -10.32 -23.65
C GLY A 430 6.86 -10.74 -24.97
N ILE A 431 6.73 -12.00 -25.38
CA ILE A 431 7.10 -12.45 -26.73
C ILE A 431 6.07 -11.98 -27.78
N ALA A 432 4.77 -12.00 -27.44
CA ALA A 432 3.71 -11.62 -28.38
C ALA A 432 3.71 -10.13 -28.78
N VAL A 433 4.02 -9.20 -27.86
CA VAL A 433 4.09 -7.75 -28.13
C VAL A 433 5.04 -7.40 -29.28
N PRO A 434 6.35 -7.71 -29.25
CA PRO A 434 7.27 -7.37 -30.32
C PRO A 434 6.96 -8.11 -31.62
N ILE A 435 6.45 -9.36 -31.56
CA ILE A 435 5.98 -10.07 -32.77
C ILE A 435 4.87 -9.26 -33.46
N GLY A 436 3.87 -8.77 -32.72
CA GLY A 436 2.81 -7.93 -33.29
C GLY A 436 3.32 -6.60 -33.84
N LEU A 437 4.24 -5.94 -33.13
CA LEU A 437 4.77 -4.64 -33.56
C LEU A 437 5.68 -4.76 -34.80
N PHE A 438 6.57 -5.75 -34.88
CA PHE A 438 7.37 -5.99 -36.09
C PHE A 438 6.50 -6.48 -37.25
N TRP A 439 5.51 -7.32 -37.02
CA TRP A 439 4.55 -7.74 -38.06
C TRP A 439 3.82 -6.51 -38.62
N PHE A 440 3.29 -5.62 -37.77
CA PHE A 440 2.65 -4.38 -38.22
C PHE A 440 3.61 -3.51 -39.03
N ALA A 441 4.82 -3.27 -38.52
CA ALA A 441 5.82 -2.40 -39.15
C ALA A 441 6.23 -2.83 -40.57
N TRP A 442 6.19 -4.12 -40.87
CA TRP A 442 6.55 -4.68 -42.18
C TRP A 442 5.35 -5.15 -43.02
N THR A 443 4.10 -4.92 -42.57
CA THR A 443 2.88 -5.21 -43.36
C THR A 443 1.94 -4.01 -43.53
N ASN A 444 2.30 -2.85 -42.98
CA ASN A 444 1.57 -1.58 -43.14
C ASN A 444 1.65 -0.96 -44.55
N TYR A 445 2.48 -1.50 -45.46
CA TYR A 445 2.54 -1.12 -46.88
C TYR A 445 1.14 -0.98 -47.54
N PRO A 446 0.86 0.10 -48.30
CA PRO A 446 -0.36 0.22 -49.11
C PRO A 446 -0.57 -0.93 -50.10
N SER A 447 0.51 -1.53 -50.62
CA SER A 447 0.51 -2.67 -51.54
C SER A 447 0.21 -4.04 -50.90
N ILE A 448 0.25 -4.15 -49.57
CA ILE A 448 -0.07 -5.38 -48.84
C ILE A 448 -1.53 -5.33 -48.38
N GLN A 449 -2.24 -6.46 -48.50
CA GLN A 449 -3.62 -6.61 -48.06
C GLN A 449 -3.79 -6.15 -46.60
N PHE A 450 -4.62 -5.14 -46.38
CA PHE A 450 -4.79 -4.44 -45.09
C PHE A 450 -5.09 -5.37 -43.90
N MET A 451 -5.70 -6.53 -44.15
CA MET A 451 -5.96 -7.53 -43.12
C MET A 451 -4.67 -8.05 -42.45
N ALA A 452 -3.53 -8.04 -43.14
CA ALA A 452 -2.23 -8.42 -42.56
C ALA A 452 -1.79 -7.44 -41.46
N SER A 453 -1.86 -6.12 -41.73
CA SER A 453 -1.49 -5.09 -40.74
C SER A 453 -2.50 -4.99 -39.59
N ILE A 454 -3.79 -5.24 -39.84
CA ILE A 454 -4.79 -5.31 -38.76
C ILE A 454 -4.60 -6.59 -37.92
N SER A 455 -4.31 -7.74 -38.53
CA SER A 455 -4.08 -8.99 -37.80
C SER A 455 -2.86 -8.94 -36.89
N ALA A 456 -1.82 -8.17 -37.25
CA ALA A 456 -0.68 -7.90 -36.38
C ALA A 456 -1.07 -7.22 -35.04
N GLY A 457 -2.21 -6.52 -35.00
CA GLY A 457 -2.79 -5.99 -33.77
C GLY A 457 -3.23 -7.06 -32.76
N VAL A 458 -3.51 -8.29 -33.20
CA VAL A 458 -3.97 -9.40 -32.34
C VAL A 458 -2.87 -9.84 -31.34
N PRO A 459 -1.65 -10.25 -31.75
CA PRO A 459 -0.58 -10.58 -30.81
C PRO A 459 -0.13 -9.37 -29.97
N PHE A 460 -0.22 -8.14 -30.49
CA PHE A 460 0.05 -6.92 -29.72
C PHE A 460 -0.98 -6.71 -28.59
N GLY A 461 -2.28 -6.71 -28.89
CA GLY A 461 -3.35 -6.56 -27.90
C GLY A 461 -3.41 -7.71 -26.89
N PHE A 462 -3.12 -8.93 -27.36
CA PHE A 462 -2.99 -10.11 -26.50
C PHE A 462 -1.82 -9.94 -25.51
N GLY A 463 -0.63 -9.67 -26.03
CA GLY A 463 0.57 -9.54 -25.22
C GLY A 463 0.52 -8.35 -24.26
N MET A 464 -0.07 -7.24 -24.70
CA MET A 464 -0.30 -6.06 -23.87
C MET A 464 -1.05 -6.41 -22.58
N VAL A 465 -2.22 -7.06 -22.69
CA VAL A 465 -3.05 -7.37 -21.52
C VAL A 465 -2.35 -8.36 -20.60
N LEU A 466 -1.72 -9.43 -21.13
CA LEU A 466 -1.02 -10.40 -20.28
C LEU A 466 0.17 -9.78 -19.53
N VAL A 467 0.98 -8.94 -20.20
CA VAL A 467 2.07 -8.21 -19.54
C VAL A 467 1.52 -7.24 -18.51
N PHE A 468 0.47 -6.48 -18.83
CA PHE A 468 -0.12 -5.50 -17.92
C PHE A 468 -0.67 -6.13 -16.64
N LEU A 469 -1.50 -7.16 -16.77
CA LEU A 469 -2.16 -7.81 -15.63
C LEU A 469 -1.17 -8.59 -14.79
N GLY A 470 -0.27 -9.36 -15.43
CA GLY A 470 0.74 -10.13 -14.70
C GLY A 470 1.75 -9.24 -13.97
N LEU A 471 2.18 -8.12 -14.56
CA LEU A 471 3.10 -7.18 -13.89
C LEU A 471 2.42 -6.33 -12.81
N MET A 472 1.17 -5.89 -12.98
CA MET A 472 0.44 -5.26 -11.86
C MET A 472 0.30 -6.21 -10.68
N ASN A 473 -0.13 -7.46 -10.93
CA ASN A 473 -0.28 -8.45 -9.87
C ASN A 473 1.08 -8.81 -9.23
N TYR A 474 2.16 -8.97 -10.01
CA TYR A 474 3.51 -9.17 -9.48
C TYR A 474 3.95 -8.00 -8.58
N LEU A 475 3.73 -6.75 -8.99
CA LEU A 475 4.09 -5.56 -8.20
C LEU A 475 3.25 -5.42 -6.93
N ILE A 476 1.98 -5.84 -6.96
CA ILE A 476 1.10 -5.89 -5.77
C ILE A 476 1.61 -6.96 -4.79
N ASP A 477 1.83 -8.19 -5.27
CA ASP A 477 2.17 -9.33 -4.43
C ASP A 477 3.63 -9.24 -3.90
N ALA A 478 4.56 -8.63 -4.65
CA ALA A 478 5.94 -8.40 -4.23
C ALA A 478 6.12 -7.23 -3.23
N TYR A 479 5.12 -6.34 -3.11
CA TYR A 479 5.17 -5.14 -2.27
C TYR A 479 3.85 -4.92 -1.50
N THR A 480 3.23 -5.98 -0.96
CA THR A 480 1.86 -5.96 -0.38
C THR A 480 1.56 -4.75 0.53
N ILE A 481 2.44 -4.44 1.49
CA ILE A 481 2.30 -3.31 2.43
C ILE A 481 2.62 -1.92 1.83
N PHE A 482 3.03 -1.87 0.56
CA PHE A 482 3.31 -0.65 -0.21
C PHE A 482 2.59 -0.65 -1.59
N ALA A 483 1.61 -1.54 -1.77
CA ALA A 483 1.07 -1.88 -3.08
C ALA A 483 0.36 -0.69 -3.75
N ALA A 484 -0.37 0.13 -3.01
CA ALA A 484 -1.01 1.34 -3.54
C ALA A 484 0.03 2.39 -3.97
N SER A 485 1.11 2.54 -3.19
CA SER A 485 2.23 3.43 -3.49
C SER A 485 3.02 2.98 -4.73
N VAL A 486 3.22 1.67 -4.91
CA VAL A 486 3.86 1.08 -6.10
C VAL A 486 2.96 1.20 -7.34
N LEU A 487 1.65 0.91 -7.22
CA LEU A 487 0.68 1.08 -8.31
C LEU A 487 0.56 2.55 -8.73
N ALA A 488 0.59 3.49 -7.79
CA ALA A 488 0.59 4.92 -8.09
C ALA A 488 1.85 5.35 -8.84
N ALA A 489 3.03 4.87 -8.45
CA ALA A 489 4.29 5.12 -9.16
C ALA A 489 4.27 4.62 -10.60
N ASN A 490 3.82 3.38 -10.78
CA ASN A 490 3.63 2.74 -12.08
C ASN A 490 2.62 3.52 -12.94
N ALA A 491 1.47 3.89 -12.38
CA ALA A 491 0.46 4.69 -13.07
C ALA A 491 0.99 6.05 -13.55
N VAL A 492 1.78 6.75 -12.73
CA VAL A 492 2.41 8.03 -13.11
C VAL A 492 3.38 7.85 -14.28
N LEU A 493 4.34 6.92 -14.18
CA LEU A 493 5.35 6.72 -15.24
C LEU A 493 4.69 6.28 -16.56
N ARG A 494 3.73 5.36 -16.46
CA ARG A 494 2.91 4.90 -17.58
C ARG A 494 2.14 6.02 -18.27
N SER A 495 1.46 6.86 -17.50
CA SER A 495 0.70 7.99 -18.03
C SER A 495 1.61 9.08 -18.64
N ILE A 496 2.83 9.26 -18.12
CA ILE A 496 3.84 10.13 -18.75
C ILE A 496 4.23 9.59 -20.14
N PHE A 497 4.48 8.29 -20.29
CA PHE A 497 4.81 7.71 -21.61
C PHE A 497 3.62 7.75 -22.57
N GLY A 498 2.40 7.45 -22.09
CA GLY A 498 1.16 7.59 -22.86
C GLY A 498 0.87 9.02 -23.32
N ALA A 499 1.34 10.02 -22.58
CA ALA A 499 1.28 11.43 -22.99
C ALA A 499 2.41 11.79 -23.97
N VAL A 500 3.65 11.31 -23.75
CA VAL A 500 4.82 11.73 -24.52
C VAL A 500 4.94 11.05 -25.89
N PHE A 501 4.50 9.80 -26.05
CA PHE A 501 4.65 9.06 -27.31
C PHE A 501 3.95 9.72 -28.51
N PRO A 502 2.69 10.18 -28.41
CA PRO A 502 2.04 10.92 -29.50
C PRO A 502 2.83 12.16 -29.95
N LEU A 503 3.45 12.92 -29.03
CA LEU A 503 4.10 14.21 -29.31
C LEU A 503 5.28 14.16 -30.29
N PHE A 504 5.87 12.99 -30.52
CA PHE A 504 6.93 12.80 -31.51
C PHE A 504 6.53 11.87 -32.67
N THR A 505 5.28 11.39 -32.69
CA THR A 505 4.87 10.34 -33.63
C THR A 505 4.90 10.86 -35.07
N THR A 506 4.28 11.99 -35.35
CA THR A 506 4.21 12.58 -36.70
C THR A 506 5.60 12.78 -37.28
N GLN A 507 6.48 13.49 -36.56
CA GLN A 507 7.84 13.78 -37.03
C GLN A 507 8.71 12.52 -37.13
N MET A 508 8.44 11.49 -36.31
CA MET A 508 9.10 10.19 -36.42
C MET A 508 8.66 9.44 -37.69
N TYR A 509 7.37 9.49 -38.06
CA TYR A 509 6.85 8.87 -39.28
C TYR A 509 7.30 9.61 -40.55
N GLU A 510 7.31 10.95 -40.54
CA GLU A 510 7.86 11.79 -41.63
C GLU A 510 9.35 11.47 -41.91
N ASN A 511 10.19 11.43 -40.87
CA ASN A 511 11.64 11.37 -41.04
C ASN A 511 12.21 9.94 -41.21
N LEU A 512 11.52 8.90 -40.73
CA LEU A 512 11.96 7.50 -40.87
C LEU A 512 11.09 6.67 -41.84
N GLY A 513 9.94 7.19 -42.27
CA GLY A 513 8.94 6.45 -43.03
C GLY A 513 8.20 5.40 -42.19
N ILE A 514 7.03 4.98 -42.69
CA ILE A 514 6.07 4.17 -41.91
C ILE A 514 6.63 2.85 -41.36
N HIS A 515 7.65 2.26 -41.98
CA HIS A 515 8.23 0.97 -41.55
C HIS A 515 9.21 1.11 -40.39
N TRP A 516 10.20 2.01 -40.49
CA TRP A 516 11.19 2.20 -39.43
C TRP A 516 10.60 2.93 -38.23
N ALA A 517 9.70 3.89 -38.45
CA ALA A 517 8.94 4.55 -37.38
C ALA A 517 8.09 3.53 -36.58
N SER A 518 7.38 2.64 -37.26
CA SER A 518 6.63 1.54 -36.61
C SER A 518 7.55 0.52 -35.91
N SER A 519 8.80 0.37 -36.35
CA SER A 519 9.76 -0.58 -35.77
C SER A 519 10.39 -0.08 -34.46
N ILE A 520 10.47 1.23 -34.22
CA ILE A 520 11.05 1.82 -32.99
C ILE A 520 10.38 1.28 -31.70
N PRO A 521 9.04 1.31 -31.52
CA PRO A 521 8.40 0.71 -30.35
C PRO A 521 8.57 -0.83 -30.31
N ALA A 522 8.72 -1.50 -31.45
CA ALA A 522 9.01 -2.93 -31.50
C ALA A 522 10.39 -3.25 -30.89
N PHE A 523 11.42 -2.46 -31.21
CA PHE A 523 12.74 -2.58 -30.58
C PHE A 523 12.72 -2.22 -29.08
N LEU A 524 11.96 -1.19 -28.67
CA LEU A 524 11.80 -0.84 -27.25
C LEU A 524 11.09 -1.95 -26.46
N ALA A 525 10.06 -2.58 -27.03
CA ALA A 525 9.41 -3.74 -26.43
C ALA A 525 10.35 -4.95 -26.38
N LEU A 526 11.10 -5.22 -27.46
CA LEU A 526 12.09 -6.30 -27.55
C LEU A 526 13.18 -6.18 -26.46
N ALA A 527 13.67 -4.96 -26.22
CA ALA A 527 14.67 -4.69 -25.17
C ALA A 527 14.17 -5.01 -23.75
N CYS A 528 12.85 -5.00 -23.52
CA CYS A 528 12.24 -5.37 -22.24
C CYS A 528 11.89 -6.86 -22.12
N VAL A 529 11.89 -7.64 -23.21
CA VAL A 529 11.58 -9.09 -23.20
C VAL A 529 12.40 -9.88 -22.18
N PRO A 530 13.69 -9.60 -21.90
CA PRO A 530 14.43 -10.33 -20.87
C PRO A 530 13.89 -10.15 -19.44
N PHE A 531 13.19 -9.06 -19.13
CA PHE A 531 12.87 -8.71 -17.74
C PHE A 531 11.97 -9.76 -17.04
N PRO A 532 10.85 -10.25 -17.61
CA PRO A 532 10.03 -11.28 -16.96
C PRO A 532 10.77 -12.59 -16.71
N PHE A 533 11.65 -13.02 -17.63
CA PHE A 533 12.46 -14.23 -17.47
C PHE A 533 13.52 -14.07 -16.36
N LEU A 534 14.18 -12.91 -16.31
CA LEU A 534 15.14 -12.58 -15.26
C LEU A 534 14.46 -12.50 -13.89
N PHE A 535 13.30 -11.86 -13.77
CA PHE A 535 12.56 -11.79 -12.51
C PHE A 535 11.92 -13.12 -12.12
N TYR A 536 11.58 -14.01 -13.04
CA TYR A 536 11.14 -15.37 -12.69
C TYR A 536 12.28 -16.23 -12.12
N ARG A 537 13.47 -16.21 -12.75
CA ARG A 537 14.61 -17.02 -12.32
C ARG A 537 15.39 -16.45 -11.12
N PHE A 538 15.39 -15.12 -10.95
CA PHE A 538 16.20 -14.43 -9.95
C PHE A 538 15.39 -13.49 -9.03
N GLY A 539 14.07 -13.40 -9.17
CA GLY A 539 13.20 -12.46 -8.44
C GLY A 539 13.39 -12.51 -6.93
N SER A 540 13.37 -13.70 -6.32
CA SER A 540 13.64 -13.88 -4.89
C SER A 540 15.00 -13.30 -4.45
N LYS A 541 16.07 -13.59 -5.20
CA LYS A 541 17.44 -13.08 -4.92
C LYS A 541 17.53 -11.56 -5.10
N ILE A 542 16.77 -10.98 -6.03
CA ILE A 542 16.72 -9.51 -6.22
C ILE A 542 15.87 -8.87 -5.10
N ARG A 543 14.71 -9.46 -4.76
CA ARG A 543 13.84 -9.00 -3.65
C ARG A 543 14.56 -9.01 -2.29
N VAL A 544 15.46 -9.96 -2.05
CA VAL A 544 16.32 -9.99 -0.84
C VAL A 544 17.30 -8.80 -0.77
N ASN A 545 17.65 -8.15 -1.88
CA ASN A 545 18.46 -6.93 -1.89
C ASN A 545 17.61 -5.62 -1.89
N CYS A 546 16.30 -5.74 -2.06
CA CYS A 546 15.35 -4.63 -2.16
C CYS A 546 14.74 -4.30 -0.78
N LYS A 547 15.00 -3.09 -0.25
CA LYS A 547 14.66 -2.75 1.14
C LYS A 547 13.17 -2.82 1.41
N TYR A 548 12.35 -2.25 0.54
CA TYR A 548 10.89 -2.24 0.72
C TYR A 548 10.26 -3.61 0.39
N ALA A 549 10.88 -4.42 -0.47
CA ALA A 549 10.47 -5.80 -0.72
C ALA A 549 10.76 -6.70 0.50
N GLN A 550 11.94 -6.59 1.13
CA GLN A 550 12.26 -7.25 2.40
C GLN A 550 11.20 -6.95 3.48
N GLN A 551 10.76 -5.70 3.58
CA GLN A 551 9.75 -5.28 4.58
C GLN A 551 8.37 -5.88 4.29
N ALA A 552 7.99 -6.02 3.01
CA ALA A 552 6.77 -6.74 2.63
C ALA A 552 6.88 -8.25 2.90
N ASP A 553 7.99 -8.89 2.52
CA ASP A 553 8.23 -10.33 2.71
C ASP A 553 8.23 -10.72 4.21
N ALA A 554 8.90 -9.92 5.05
CA ALA A 554 8.89 -10.09 6.51
C ALA A 554 7.48 -9.90 7.12
N PHE A 555 6.67 -8.99 6.58
CA PHE A 555 5.28 -8.83 7.01
C PHE A 555 4.39 -10.01 6.61
N MET A 556 4.54 -10.53 5.38
CA MET A 556 3.77 -11.69 4.91
C MET A 556 4.10 -12.95 5.71
N ARG A 557 5.39 -13.23 5.98
CA ARG A 557 5.82 -14.32 6.89
C ARG A 557 5.22 -14.19 8.28
N LYS A 558 5.10 -12.95 8.79
CA LYS A 558 4.47 -12.70 10.08
C LYS A 558 2.99 -13.08 10.07
N LEU A 559 2.24 -12.69 9.05
CA LEU A 559 0.83 -13.09 8.88
C LEU A 559 0.66 -14.60 8.79
N GLN A 560 1.49 -15.28 7.98
CA GLN A 560 1.50 -16.74 7.89
C GLN A 560 1.68 -17.36 9.28
N SER A 561 2.73 -16.96 10.02
CA SER A 561 3.00 -17.42 11.39
C SER A 561 1.97 -17.03 12.47
N GLN A 562 0.92 -16.29 12.10
CA GLN A 562 -0.26 -16.01 12.91
C GLN A 562 -1.48 -16.84 12.48
N MET A 563 -1.59 -17.21 11.20
CA MET A 563 -2.61 -18.12 10.68
C MET A 563 -2.30 -19.57 11.07
N ASP A 564 -1.06 -20.03 10.86
CA ASP A 564 -0.63 -21.40 11.23
C ASP A 564 -0.89 -21.71 12.72
N LYS A 565 -0.92 -20.67 13.58
CA LYS A 565 -1.21 -20.77 15.01
C LYS A 565 -2.69 -20.73 15.36
N GLY A 566 -3.52 -20.13 14.51
CA GLY A 566 -4.98 -20.13 14.67
C GLY A 566 -5.52 -21.53 14.39
N ASP A 567 -5.14 -22.11 13.25
CA ASP A 567 -5.59 -23.44 12.84
C ASP A 567 -5.14 -24.50 13.88
N SER A 568 -3.90 -24.41 14.39
CA SER A 568 -3.41 -25.26 15.49
C SER A 568 -4.08 -25.03 16.87
N GLU A 569 -4.76 -23.90 17.08
CA GLU A 569 -5.59 -23.64 18.27
C GLU A 569 -7.06 -24.13 18.03
N GLU A 570 -7.48 -24.44 16.79
CA GLU A 570 -8.82 -24.97 16.44
C GLU A 570 -8.88 -26.51 16.25
N GLU A 571 -7.82 -27.20 15.81
CA GLU A 571 -7.80 -28.67 15.57
C GLU A 571 -7.77 -29.56 16.85
N SER A 572 -8.41 -29.13 17.93
CA SER A 572 -8.65 -29.96 19.12
C SER A 572 -10.04 -30.61 19.06
N PRO A 573 -10.18 -31.93 18.74
CA PRO A 573 -11.47 -32.51 18.39
C PRO A 573 -12.44 -32.61 19.57
N SER A 574 -13.44 -31.73 19.58
CA SER A 574 -14.61 -31.83 20.46
C SER A 574 -15.61 -32.86 19.92
N GLY A 575 -15.52 -34.10 20.40
CA GLY A 575 -16.46 -35.16 20.00
C GLY A 575 -17.84 -35.03 20.64
N SER A 576 -18.88 -35.09 19.82
CA SER A 576 -20.26 -35.46 20.23
C SER A 576 -21.02 -36.02 19.03
N ASP A 577 -21.63 -37.19 19.19
CA ASP A 577 -22.31 -37.90 18.11
C ASP A 577 -23.57 -37.19 17.60
N ASN A 578 -23.84 -37.33 16.29
CA ASN A 578 -25.19 -37.52 15.79
C ASN A 578 -25.12 -38.25 14.45
N ALA A 579 -25.79 -39.40 14.35
CA ALA A 579 -25.74 -40.25 13.16
C ALA A 579 -26.82 -39.86 12.15
N THR A 580 -26.47 -39.79 10.87
CA THR A 580 -27.39 -40.16 9.77
C THR A 580 -26.61 -40.46 8.49
N ASP A 581 -26.70 -41.73 8.07
CA ASP A 581 -26.53 -42.34 6.75
C ASP A 581 -25.60 -41.70 5.69
N GLY A 582 -24.61 -42.49 5.28
CA GLY A 582 -23.71 -42.18 4.17
C GLY A 582 -22.65 -43.27 3.96
N GLU A 583 -23.07 -44.46 3.52
CA GLU A 583 -22.15 -45.59 3.31
C GLU A 583 -21.05 -45.28 2.29
N LYS A 584 -19.80 -45.56 2.70
CA LYS A 584 -18.63 -45.74 1.84
C LYS A 584 -17.84 -46.92 2.40
N THR A 585 -17.63 -47.93 1.55
CA THR A 585 -17.05 -49.23 1.89
C THR A 585 -15.70 -49.08 2.59
N GLU A 586 -15.41 -49.93 3.57
CA GLU A 586 -14.19 -49.83 4.38
C GLU A 586 -12.91 -50.06 3.55
N GLU A 587 -13.00 -50.88 2.49
CA GLU A 587 -11.91 -51.18 1.53
C GLU A 587 -11.27 -49.92 0.90
N GLU A 588 -12.04 -48.85 0.62
CA GLU A 588 -11.47 -47.60 0.10
C GLU A 588 -10.59 -46.89 1.15
N LYS A 589 -10.96 -46.97 2.43
CA LYS A 589 -10.24 -46.29 3.53
C LYS A 589 -9.01 -47.05 3.98
N GLU A 590 -9.01 -48.38 3.84
CA GLU A 590 -7.85 -49.21 4.14
C GLU A 590 -6.77 -48.98 3.07
N HIS A 591 -7.14 -48.96 1.80
CA HIS A 591 -6.20 -48.74 0.71
C HIS A 591 -5.66 -47.29 0.60
N GLU A 592 -6.41 -46.28 1.06
CA GLU A 592 -5.86 -44.91 1.23
C GLU A 592 -4.87 -44.82 2.42
N ARG A 593 -5.03 -45.66 3.46
CA ARG A 593 -4.11 -45.72 4.61
C ARG A 593 -2.81 -46.44 4.27
N GLU A 594 -2.88 -47.58 3.58
CA GLU A 594 -1.69 -48.26 3.05
C GLU A 594 -0.82 -47.28 2.24
N LYS A 595 -1.43 -46.50 1.34
CA LYS A 595 -0.73 -45.51 0.50
C LYS A 595 -0.29 -44.23 1.20
N MET A 596 -0.77 -43.98 2.43
CA MET A 596 -0.17 -42.98 3.30
C MET A 596 1.02 -43.57 4.04
N GLN A 597 0.91 -44.78 4.59
CA GLN A 597 2.02 -45.45 5.28
C GLN A 597 3.20 -45.77 4.34
N GLU A 598 2.96 -46.29 3.13
CA GLU A 598 4.01 -46.49 2.10
C GLU A 598 4.76 -45.18 1.79
N ARG A 599 4.07 -44.02 1.88
CA ARG A 599 4.64 -42.72 1.58
C ARG A 599 5.35 -42.08 2.78
N GLU A 600 4.81 -42.28 3.98
CA GLU A 600 5.48 -41.89 5.23
C GLU A 600 6.74 -42.75 5.44
N GLU A 601 6.73 -44.03 5.07
CA GLU A 601 7.93 -44.89 5.04
C GLU A 601 8.91 -44.49 3.92
N GLU A 602 8.45 -44.14 2.70
CA GLU A 602 9.32 -43.56 1.66
C GLU A 602 9.95 -42.22 2.10
N GLU A 603 9.23 -41.35 2.81
CA GLU A 603 9.75 -40.07 3.31
C GLU A 603 10.69 -40.26 4.53
N GLU A 604 10.40 -41.17 5.47
CA GLU A 604 11.32 -41.51 6.58
C GLU A 604 12.60 -42.19 6.08
N GLU A 605 12.53 -43.11 5.11
CA GLU A 605 13.75 -43.72 4.53
C GLU A 605 14.61 -42.67 3.80
N GLN A 606 13.99 -41.65 3.19
CA GLN A 606 14.71 -40.56 2.52
C GLN A 606 15.34 -39.56 3.49
N GLU A 607 14.69 -39.23 4.61
CA GLU A 607 15.33 -38.42 5.68
C GLU A 607 16.42 -39.20 6.43
N ALA A 608 16.27 -40.51 6.63
CA ALA A 608 17.28 -41.37 7.25
C ALA A 608 18.59 -41.45 6.45
N ILE A 609 18.52 -41.37 5.12
CA ILE A 609 19.70 -41.38 4.24
C ILE A 609 20.53 -40.10 4.41
N ASP A 610 19.90 -38.92 4.56
CA ASP A 610 20.60 -37.61 4.58
C ASP A 610 21.28 -37.28 5.93
N TYR A 611 21.07 -38.10 6.98
CA TYR A 611 21.58 -37.87 8.34
C TYR A 611 22.59 -38.91 8.88
N SER A 612 23.11 -39.79 8.03
CA SER A 612 23.89 -40.97 8.43
C SER A 612 25.41 -40.75 8.67
N TYR A 613 25.81 -39.72 9.45
CA TYR A 613 27.18 -39.61 9.99
C TYR A 613 27.24 -39.01 11.42
N GLU A 614 28.08 -39.64 12.27
CA GLU A 614 28.46 -39.29 13.66
C GLU A 614 27.60 -39.82 14.85
N HIS A 615 27.81 -41.13 15.12
CA HIS A 615 27.94 -41.80 16.44
C HIS A 615 26.73 -42.23 17.32
N GLU A 616 26.86 -43.45 17.84
CA GLU A 616 25.95 -44.13 18.77
C GLU A 616 26.28 -43.83 20.25
N ASN A 617 25.31 -43.98 21.18
CA ASN A 617 25.30 -45.07 22.20
C ASN A 617 24.24 -44.89 23.32
N GLU A 618 23.26 -45.80 23.35
CA GLU A 618 22.73 -46.50 24.55
C GLU A 618 21.95 -45.74 25.67
N PRO A 619 21.17 -46.43 26.57
CA PRO A 619 19.70 -46.31 26.44
C PRO A 619 18.90 -46.15 27.77
N GLY A 620 17.55 -46.12 27.68
CA GLY A 620 16.72 -46.77 28.72
C GLY A 620 15.39 -46.13 29.16
N GLY A 621 14.27 -46.64 28.61
CA GLY A 621 13.08 -47.03 29.40
C GLY A 621 12.01 -45.98 29.80
N GLY A 622 10.75 -46.45 29.94
CA GLY A 622 9.71 -45.78 30.74
C GLY A 622 8.36 -45.45 30.09
N ARG A 623 7.61 -46.44 29.59
CA ARG A 623 6.18 -46.24 29.21
C ARG A 623 5.31 -46.06 30.47
N PHE A 624 4.60 -44.94 30.59
CA PHE A 624 3.53 -44.76 31.58
C PHE A 624 2.28 -44.09 30.98
N GLU A 625 1.14 -44.70 31.26
CA GLU A 625 -0.18 -44.35 30.74
C GLU A 625 -0.96 -43.55 31.81
N ARG A 626 -1.84 -42.60 31.40
CA ARG A 626 -2.58 -41.76 32.35
C ARG A 626 -4.09 -41.87 32.18
N ILE A 627 -4.73 -42.37 33.22
CA ILE A 627 -6.19 -42.54 33.35
C ILE A 627 -6.88 -41.15 33.41
N ARG A 628 -8.01 -41.01 32.71
CA ARG A 628 -8.89 -39.82 32.76
C ARG A 628 -9.77 -39.83 34.02
N THR A 629 -10.06 -38.64 34.56
CA THR A 629 -11.13 -38.41 35.54
C THR A 629 -12.07 -37.31 35.05
N ASN A 630 -13.37 -37.59 35.00
CA ASN A 630 -14.36 -36.67 34.45
C ASN A 630 -14.74 -35.56 35.45
N GLN A 631 -14.77 -34.30 34.98
CA GLN A 631 -15.60 -33.24 35.53
C GLN A 631 -16.18 -32.40 34.39
N SER A 632 -17.48 -32.07 34.49
CA SER A 632 -18.25 -31.33 33.48
C SER A 632 -18.05 -29.82 33.58
N ARG A 633 -17.90 -29.14 32.44
CA ARG A 633 -18.01 -27.67 32.31
C ARG A 633 -19.13 -27.31 31.33
N PRO A 634 -19.73 -26.11 31.44
CA PRO A 634 -20.90 -25.72 30.65
C PRO A 634 -20.54 -25.27 29.24
N GLN A 635 -21.54 -25.25 28.36
CA GLN A 635 -21.43 -24.79 26.97
C GLN A 635 -21.03 -23.31 26.90
N GLY A 636 -20.00 -23.00 26.11
CA GLY A 636 -19.69 -21.66 25.62
C GLY A 636 -19.94 -21.61 24.11
N ALA A 637 -20.56 -20.55 23.60
CA ALA A 637 -20.92 -20.44 22.18
C ALA A 637 -19.67 -20.28 21.29
N GLU A 638 -19.67 -20.95 20.13
CA GLU A 638 -18.63 -20.78 19.11
C GLU A 638 -18.54 -19.32 18.64
N ARG A 639 -17.36 -18.70 18.79
CA ARG A 639 -17.09 -17.37 18.24
C ARG A 639 -15.98 -17.43 17.20
N ARG A 640 -16.32 -18.00 16.02
CA ARG A 640 -15.40 -18.11 14.87
C ARG A 640 -14.72 -16.78 14.58
N THR A 641 -13.39 -16.72 14.72
CA THR A 641 -12.63 -15.49 14.49
C THR A 641 -12.41 -15.24 13.01
N SER A 642 -13.43 -14.70 12.34
CA SER A 642 -13.27 -14.24 10.95
C SER A 642 -12.13 -13.22 10.84
N TYR A 643 -11.13 -13.53 10.02
CA TYR A 643 -9.96 -12.67 9.79
C TYR A 643 -10.38 -11.41 9.00
N GLU A 644 -10.78 -10.38 9.74
CA GLU A 644 -11.50 -9.21 9.22
C GLU A 644 -10.58 -8.10 8.65
N HIS A 645 -9.29 -8.36 8.47
CA HIS A 645 -8.32 -7.38 7.98
C HIS A 645 -7.66 -7.80 6.66
N ASN A 646 -8.22 -7.32 5.56
CA ASN A 646 -7.61 -7.34 4.24
C ASN A 646 -6.13 -6.86 4.32
N PRO A 647 -5.12 -7.71 4.05
CA PRO A 647 -3.72 -7.35 4.32
C PRO A 647 -3.18 -6.24 3.41
N TYR A 648 -3.95 -5.84 2.39
CA TYR A 648 -3.66 -4.76 1.46
C TYR A 648 -4.15 -3.38 1.97
N ASP A 649 -4.95 -3.33 3.04
CA ASP A 649 -5.36 -2.10 3.74
C ASP A 649 -4.25 -1.50 4.63
N LEU A 650 -3.00 -1.97 4.49
CA LEU A 650 -1.87 -1.65 5.37
C LEU A 650 -0.79 -0.75 4.73
N ASP A 651 -0.93 -0.37 3.45
CA ASP A 651 -0.19 0.79 2.89
C ASP A 651 -0.71 2.13 3.44
N ARG A 652 -1.67 2.09 4.37
CA ARG A 652 -2.05 3.24 5.19
C ARG A 652 -0.84 3.94 5.81
N VAL A 653 -1.05 5.22 6.11
CA VAL A 653 -0.05 6.28 6.34
C VAL A 653 1.02 5.97 7.40
N ASN A 654 0.78 5.02 8.31
CA ASN A 654 1.43 4.94 9.62
C ASN A 654 2.48 3.83 9.81
N THR A 655 2.86 3.05 8.78
CA THR A 655 3.85 1.95 8.85
C THR A 655 5.30 2.35 9.25
N ARG A 656 5.54 3.60 9.66
CA ARG A 656 6.87 4.14 9.99
C ARG A 656 7.36 3.82 11.40
N GLU A 657 6.47 3.42 12.31
CA GLU A 657 6.82 3.05 13.69
C GLU A 657 7.13 1.55 13.83
N SER A 658 6.32 0.68 13.22
CA SER A 658 6.25 -0.77 13.47
C SER A 658 7.54 -1.57 13.25
N PHE A 659 8.47 -1.05 12.43
CA PHE A 659 9.69 -1.77 12.00
C PHE A 659 11.01 -1.14 12.50
N LYS A 660 10.96 -0.13 13.39
CA LYS A 660 12.19 0.49 13.92
C LYS A 660 13.05 -0.45 14.77
N GLY A 661 12.48 -1.52 15.33
CA GLY A 661 13.20 -2.45 16.21
C GLY A 661 14.16 -3.40 15.51
N GLU A 662 13.88 -3.80 14.26
CA GLU A 662 14.49 -4.99 13.64
C GLU A 662 15.68 -4.70 12.73
N GLN A 663 15.97 -3.42 12.43
CA GLN A 663 17.13 -3.06 11.58
C GLN A 663 18.50 -3.52 12.14
N LYS A 664 18.58 -3.90 13.42
CA LYS A 664 19.78 -4.49 14.02
C LYS A 664 20.01 -5.97 13.68
N TYR A 665 18.99 -6.71 13.23
CA TYR A 665 19.10 -8.17 13.05
C TYR A 665 19.72 -8.56 11.70
N SER A 666 19.32 -7.90 10.61
CA SER A 666 19.80 -8.21 9.26
C SER A 666 21.32 -8.03 9.08
N GLN A 667 21.95 -7.09 9.79
CA GLN A 667 23.40 -6.89 9.74
C GLN A 667 24.20 -7.96 10.50
N ALA A 668 23.59 -8.73 11.41
CA ALA A 668 24.29 -9.78 12.15
C ALA A 668 24.61 -11.01 11.29
N VAL A 669 23.74 -11.33 10.32
CA VAL A 669 23.78 -12.59 9.55
C VAL A 669 24.84 -12.56 8.43
N GLN A 670 25.32 -11.38 8.03
CA GLN A 670 26.41 -11.24 7.04
C GLN A 670 27.82 -11.12 7.68
N GLY A 671 27.93 -11.24 9.01
CA GLY A 671 29.18 -10.97 9.74
C GLY A 671 30.13 -12.15 9.96
N SER A 672 29.68 -13.39 9.79
CA SER A 672 30.44 -14.60 10.19
C SER A 672 31.02 -15.36 8.98
N GLY A 673 32.00 -14.76 8.30
CA GLY A 673 32.66 -15.39 7.15
C GLY A 673 34.10 -14.92 6.91
N ARG A 674 35.07 -15.81 7.19
CA ARG A 674 36.52 -15.69 6.94
C ARG A 674 37.27 -14.52 7.61
N ALA A 675 38.13 -14.88 8.56
CA ALA A 675 39.30 -14.07 8.94
C ALA A 675 40.50 -14.97 9.29
N SER A 676 41.50 -15.08 8.41
CA SER A 676 42.79 -15.70 8.73
C SER A 676 43.89 -15.26 7.75
N ARG A 677 45.02 -14.75 8.28
CA ARG A 677 46.29 -14.44 7.58
C ARG A 677 46.19 -13.27 6.55
N ALA A 678 47.17 -12.37 6.39
CA ALA A 678 48.40 -12.13 7.17
C ALA A 678 48.91 -10.67 7.10
N SER A 679 49.43 -10.20 8.24
CA SER A 679 50.71 -9.48 8.46
C SER A 679 51.21 -8.30 7.58
N SER A 680 51.48 -7.19 8.29
CA SER A 680 52.65 -6.28 8.19
C SER A 680 52.69 -5.05 7.26
N ARG A 681 53.19 -3.93 7.85
CA ARG A 681 54.16 -2.89 7.39
C ARG A 681 54.02 -2.25 5.97
N ALA A 682 54.30 -0.95 5.74
CA ALA A 682 54.67 0.16 6.65
C ALA A 682 54.55 1.58 6.00
N SER A 683 54.29 2.57 6.86
CA SER A 683 54.82 3.96 6.93
C SER A 683 55.30 4.79 5.71
N LYS A 684 54.83 6.05 5.70
CA LYS A 684 55.58 7.34 5.56
C LYS A 684 55.97 7.95 4.17
N LYS A 685 55.24 9.04 3.85
CA LYS A 685 55.69 10.47 3.87
C LYS A 685 56.30 11.11 2.59
N LYS A 686 56.07 12.45 2.49
CA LYS A 686 56.70 13.49 1.62
C LYS A 686 56.22 13.59 0.14
N SER A 687 56.38 14.73 -0.56
CA SER A 687 56.09 16.16 -0.26
C SER A 687 56.53 17.08 -1.42
N ASN A 688 55.70 18.08 -1.78
CA ASN A 688 56.04 19.26 -2.60
C ASN A 688 56.45 18.94 -4.06
N THR A 689 56.52 19.86 -5.04
CA THR A 689 56.77 21.32 -4.99
C THR A 689 55.98 22.08 -6.08
N ALA A 690 55.85 23.40 -5.95
CA ALA A 690 55.16 24.29 -6.89
C ALA A 690 56.10 24.88 -7.97
N GLY A 691 55.50 25.44 -9.02
CA GLY A 691 56.13 26.32 -10.02
C GLY A 691 55.13 27.39 -10.46
N ILE A 692 55.61 28.61 -10.76
CA ILE A 692 54.81 29.79 -11.12
C ILE A 692 55.45 30.40 -12.37
N GLU A 693 54.64 30.81 -13.35
CA GLU A 693 55.02 31.88 -14.28
C GLU A 693 53.76 32.57 -14.85
N THR A 694 53.94 33.77 -15.42
CA THR A 694 52.86 34.76 -15.63
C THR A 694 53.09 35.57 -16.90
N HIS A 695 52.04 35.94 -17.66
CA HIS A 695 52.13 37.09 -18.58
C HIS A 695 50.79 37.81 -18.89
N SER A 696 50.96 39.10 -19.17
CA SER A 696 50.13 40.26 -19.63
C SER A 696 48.88 40.08 -20.52
N VAL A 697 48.05 41.14 -20.58
CA VAL A 697 46.68 41.31 -21.15
C VAL A 697 46.54 42.79 -21.62
N PRO A 698 45.95 43.22 -22.78
CA PRO A 698 44.48 43.26 -23.03
C PRO A 698 44.00 43.33 -24.53
N THR A 699 42.74 43.80 -24.76
CA THR A 699 42.09 44.32 -26.01
C THR A 699 41.79 43.32 -27.16
N ASP A 700 40.68 43.39 -27.91
CA ASP A 700 39.53 44.34 -27.89
C ASP A 700 38.17 43.77 -28.44
N CYS A 701 37.07 44.48 -28.18
CA CYS A 701 35.77 44.51 -28.89
C CYS A 701 34.77 43.30 -28.87
N MET A 702 33.55 43.57 -29.36
CA MET A 702 32.23 42.95 -29.11
C MET A 702 31.46 42.67 -30.43
N PRO A 703 30.22 42.08 -30.49
CA PRO A 703 29.44 41.36 -29.47
C PRO A 703 28.67 40.07 -29.96
N ASP A 704 27.98 39.43 -29.00
CA ASP A 704 26.56 38.95 -29.06
C ASP A 704 26.21 37.42 -29.03
N ARG A 705 25.10 37.15 -28.32
CA ARG A 705 24.22 35.95 -28.22
C ARG A 705 24.80 34.57 -27.87
N GLY A 706 24.38 34.03 -26.70
CA GLY A 706 24.60 32.61 -26.35
C GLY A 706 24.19 32.12 -24.95
N LEU A 707 23.22 32.72 -24.24
CA LEU A 707 22.91 32.32 -22.86
C LEU A 707 22.32 30.89 -22.75
N LYS A 708 23.11 29.96 -22.21
CA LYS A 708 22.62 28.69 -21.66
C LYS A 708 22.16 28.90 -20.22
N ALA A 709 20.88 28.66 -19.94
CA ALA A 709 20.30 28.85 -18.61
C ALA A 709 20.77 27.75 -17.61
N HIS A 710 21.84 28.04 -16.87
CA HIS A 710 22.25 27.22 -15.72
C HIS A 710 21.16 27.28 -14.63
N ARG A 711 20.66 26.12 -14.18
CA ARG A 711 19.91 26.05 -12.92
C ARG A 711 20.86 26.42 -11.76
N PRO A 712 20.45 27.30 -10.83
CA PRO A 712 21.26 27.59 -9.65
C PRO A 712 21.36 26.33 -8.76
N PRO A 713 22.51 26.09 -8.10
CA PRO A 713 22.63 25.01 -7.12
C PRO A 713 21.70 25.29 -5.93
N VAL A 714 21.01 24.25 -5.45
CA VAL A 714 20.16 24.36 -4.25
C VAL A 714 21.05 24.67 -3.05
N ALA A 715 20.99 25.91 -2.56
CA ALA A 715 21.83 26.37 -1.47
C ALA A 715 21.56 25.57 -0.19
N ASN A 716 22.56 24.81 0.27
CA ASN A 716 22.52 24.12 1.56
C ASN A 716 22.56 25.16 2.68
N MET A 717 21.38 25.65 3.08
CA MET A 717 21.20 26.65 4.14
C MET A 717 21.81 26.14 5.46
N ARG A 718 22.97 26.70 5.83
CA ARG A 718 23.63 26.47 7.12
C ARG A 718 23.19 27.56 8.10
N TYR A 719 22.94 27.16 9.34
CA TYR A 719 22.65 28.10 10.42
C TYR A 719 23.96 28.75 10.85
N ILE A 720 24.11 30.06 10.61
CA ILE A 720 25.36 30.81 10.89
C ILE A 720 25.72 30.72 12.38
N HIS A 721 24.72 30.92 13.24
CA HIS A 721 24.79 30.70 14.68
C HIS A 721 23.51 30.02 15.16
N SER A 722 23.58 29.24 16.23
CA SER A 722 22.44 28.66 16.94
C SER A 722 22.85 28.40 18.39
N GLN A 723 22.01 28.85 19.32
CA GLN A 723 22.28 28.87 20.75
C GLN A 723 21.07 28.32 21.51
N GLU A 724 21.30 27.55 22.56
CA GLU A 724 20.28 27.04 23.48
C GLU A 724 20.78 27.26 24.92
N GLU A 725 20.11 28.12 25.69
CA GLU A 725 20.47 28.41 27.10
C GLU A 725 19.95 27.35 28.09
N LEU A 726 20.62 27.22 29.24
CA LEU A 726 20.18 26.45 30.41
C LEU A 726 20.44 27.27 31.69
N THR A 727 19.45 27.36 32.57
CA THR A 727 19.56 28.00 33.89
C THR A 727 20.11 27.02 34.93
N ILE A 728 20.95 27.52 35.85
CA ILE A 728 21.46 26.74 36.98
C ILE A 728 20.63 27.09 38.23
N PRO A 729 20.06 26.12 38.97
CA PRO A 729 19.38 26.40 40.23
C PRO A 729 20.38 26.67 41.36
N GLU A 730 19.96 27.42 42.37
CA GLU A 730 20.79 27.73 43.53
C GLU A 730 21.28 26.45 44.25
N GLY A 731 22.52 26.50 44.76
CA GLY A 731 23.17 25.36 45.41
C GLY A 731 23.85 24.34 44.47
N VAL A 732 23.76 24.50 43.15
CA VAL A 732 24.45 23.66 42.17
C VAL A 732 25.63 24.39 41.53
N LYS A 733 26.80 23.73 41.44
CA LYS A 733 27.99 24.22 40.73
C LYS A 733 28.23 23.40 39.46
N VAL A 734 28.41 24.07 38.33
CA VAL A 734 28.74 23.42 37.05
C VAL A 734 30.12 23.86 36.59
N HIS A 735 31.01 22.89 36.38
CA HIS A 735 32.36 23.11 35.88
C HIS A 735 32.54 22.39 34.54
N ILE A 736 32.76 23.16 33.47
CA ILE A 736 33.00 22.64 32.12
C ILE A 736 34.49 22.77 31.78
N LYS A 737 35.14 21.65 31.47
CA LYS A 737 36.51 21.62 30.94
C LYS A 737 36.49 21.05 29.52
N THR A 738 36.68 21.92 28.53
CA THR A 738 36.57 21.62 27.09
C THR A 738 35.18 21.09 26.69
N ARG A 739 34.94 19.78 26.83
CA ARG A 739 33.62 19.12 26.62
C ARG A 739 33.28 18.09 27.70
N THR A 740 34.07 18.05 28.79
CA THR A 740 33.71 17.28 29.98
C THR A 740 32.94 18.21 30.93
N VAL A 741 31.70 17.85 31.22
CA VAL A 741 30.82 18.59 32.14
C VAL A 741 30.90 17.89 33.50
N THR A 742 31.19 18.66 34.53
CA THR A 742 31.13 18.24 35.94
C THR A 742 30.03 19.03 36.63
N VAL A 743 29.13 18.35 37.34
CA VAL A 743 28.04 18.97 38.10
C VAL A 743 28.16 18.51 39.55
N GLU A 744 28.16 19.48 40.47
CA GLU A 744 28.26 19.27 41.91
C GLU A 744 27.04 19.89 42.59
N GLY A 745 26.38 19.16 43.49
CA GLY A 745 25.20 19.60 44.22
C GLY A 745 25.02 18.83 45.54
N PRO A 746 23.91 19.04 46.26
CA PRO A 746 23.75 18.55 47.63
C PRO A 746 23.79 17.01 47.76
N ARG A 747 23.43 16.25 46.72
CA ARG A 747 23.51 14.78 46.72
C ARG A 747 24.86 14.22 46.23
N GLY A 748 25.80 15.06 45.81
CA GLY A 748 27.14 14.65 45.36
C GLY A 748 27.55 15.22 43.99
N LYS A 749 28.42 14.47 43.29
CA LYS A 749 29.15 14.92 42.10
C LYS A 749 28.97 13.96 40.93
N LEU A 750 28.65 14.50 39.75
CA LEU A 750 28.52 13.76 38.49
C LEU A 750 29.47 14.34 37.42
N VAL A 751 29.99 13.47 36.55
CA VAL A 751 30.88 13.84 35.45
C VAL A 751 30.43 13.11 34.17
N ASN A 752 30.29 13.82 33.06
CA ASN A 752 29.96 13.23 31.75
C ASN A 752 30.81 13.86 30.63
N ASN A 753 31.16 13.08 29.60
CA ASN A 753 32.08 13.47 28.53
C ASN A 753 31.36 13.59 27.17
N LEU A 754 31.12 14.84 26.77
CA LEU A 754 30.42 15.20 25.54
C LEU A 754 31.37 15.44 24.37
N GLY A 755 32.62 14.96 24.45
CA GLY A 755 33.64 15.13 23.41
C GLY A 755 33.22 14.64 22.01
N HIS A 756 32.32 13.66 21.95
CA HIS A 756 31.74 13.09 20.74
C HIS A 756 30.73 14.00 20.02
N LEU A 757 30.32 15.12 20.64
CA LEU A 757 29.39 16.11 20.06
C LEU A 757 30.15 17.37 19.64
N SER A 758 29.83 17.89 18.46
CA SER A 758 30.46 19.08 17.86
C SER A 758 29.80 20.38 18.34
N VAL A 759 29.77 20.58 19.66
CA VAL A 759 29.22 21.80 20.30
C VAL A 759 30.32 22.65 20.94
N SER A 760 30.01 23.92 21.15
CA SER A 760 30.74 24.85 22.03
C SER A 760 29.90 25.16 23.27
N PHE A 761 30.57 25.60 24.33
CA PHE A 761 29.93 26.12 25.55
C PHE A 761 30.45 27.53 25.79
N SER A 762 29.58 28.44 26.21
CA SER A 762 30.01 29.73 26.74
C SER A 762 30.82 29.53 28.03
N HIS A 763 31.54 30.57 28.49
CA HIS A 763 31.94 30.58 29.89
C HIS A 763 30.68 30.54 30.78
N PRO A 764 30.64 29.68 31.82
CA PRO A 764 29.47 29.60 32.69
C PRO A 764 29.37 30.88 33.53
N ALA A 765 28.25 31.59 33.37
CA ALA A 765 27.83 32.59 34.34
C ALA A 765 27.27 31.87 35.59
N LYS A 766 27.10 32.59 36.71
CA LYS A 766 26.59 31.98 37.95
C LYS A 766 25.24 31.28 37.77
N ASP A 767 24.38 31.84 36.91
CA ASP A 767 22.97 31.48 36.83
C ASP A 767 22.60 30.86 35.47
N LYS A 768 23.51 30.90 34.49
CA LYS A 768 23.27 30.49 33.09
C LYS A 768 24.48 29.87 32.39
N ILE A 769 24.21 28.89 31.54
CA ILE A 769 25.13 28.31 30.55
C ILE A 769 24.50 28.43 29.17
N ALA A 770 25.23 28.93 28.17
CA ALA A 770 24.83 28.86 26.78
C ALA A 770 25.56 27.70 26.06
N ILE A 771 24.80 26.94 25.27
CA ILE A 771 25.31 25.86 24.42
C ILE A 771 25.20 26.36 22.98
N GLU A 772 26.32 26.42 22.27
CA GLU A 772 26.46 27.19 21.03
C GLU A 772 26.98 26.33 19.87
N LEU A 773 26.57 26.69 18.66
CA LEU A 773 26.97 26.05 17.41
C LEU A 773 27.05 27.08 16.27
N HIS A 774 28.24 27.21 15.68
CA HIS A 774 28.45 28.01 14.47
C HIS A 774 28.38 27.16 13.21
N HIS A 775 27.87 27.74 12.11
CA HIS A 775 27.78 27.12 10.77
C HIS A 775 27.14 25.72 10.72
N GLY A 776 26.19 25.46 11.62
CA GLY A 776 25.55 24.15 11.78
C GLY A 776 24.66 23.75 10.59
N ALA A 777 24.77 22.50 10.17
CA ALA A 777 23.72 21.85 9.38
C ALA A 777 22.51 21.53 10.29
N ARG A 778 21.30 21.36 9.72
CA ARG A 778 20.05 21.11 10.48
C ARG A 778 20.14 19.91 11.45
N LYS A 779 20.92 18.87 11.12
CA LYS A 779 21.18 17.72 12.01
C LYS A 779 21.99 18.13 13.25
N ASN A 780 22.94 19.04 13.10
CA ASN A 780 23.84 19.48 14.18
C ASN A 780 23.11 20.43 15.13
N VAL A 781 22.26 21.34 14.61
CA VAL A 781 21.40 22.22 15.44
C VAL A 781 20.51 21.40 16.37
N ALA A 782 20.01 20.24 15.93
CA ALA A 782 19.22 19.34 16.78
C ALA A 782 20.01 18.78 17.99
N THR A 783 21.35 18.70 17.92
CA THR A 783 22.17 18.16 19.03
C THR A 783 22.30 19.13 20.21
N LEU A 784 22.09 20.44 20.01
CA LEU A 784 22.07 21.43 21.09
C LEU A 784 21.03 21.06 22.17
N ARG A 785 19.85 20.59 21.74
CA ARG A 785 18.78 20.15 22.63
C ARG A 785 19.17 18.89 23.42
N THR A 786 19.84 17.93 22.77
CA THR A 786 20.37 16.73 23.44
C THR A 786 21.36 17.13 24.54
N VAL A 787 22.28 18.05 24.27
CA VAL A 787 23.26 18.54 25.25
C VAL A 787 22.57 19.25 26.42
N ARG A 788 21.57 20.13 26.16
CA ARG A 788 20.75 20.75 27.23
C ARG A 788 20.13 19.67 28.11
N THR A 789 19.48 18.67 27.53
CA THR A 789 18.80 17.61 28.29
C THR A 789 19.77 16.79 29.15
N ILE A 790 20.97 16.46 28.65
CA ILE A 790 21.96 15.72 29.45
C ILE A 790 22.39 16.54 30.67
N ILE A 791 22.76 17.81 30.48
CA ILE A 791 23.21 18.67 31.59
C ILE A 791 22.06 18.92 32.59
N ASN A 792 20.84 19.16 32.11
CA ASN A 792 19.66 19.30 32.96
C ASN A 792 19.38 18.04 33.80
N ASN A 793 19.56 16.85 33.22
CA ASN A 793 19.42 15.58 33.96
C ASN A 793 20.53 15.38 35.00
N MET A 794 21.76 15.85 34.75
CA MET A 794 22.82 15.86 35.77
C MET A 794 22.48 16.80 36.94
N ILE A 795 21.90 17.98 36.66
CA ILE A 795 21.45 18.95 37.67
C ILE A 795 20.31 18.34 38.54
N ILE A 796 19.30 17.74 37.91
CA ILE A 796 18.22 17.01 38.62
C ILE A 796 18.79 15.84 39.43
N GLY A 797 19.79 15.14 38.89
CA GLY A 797 20.49 14.03 39.55
C GLY A 797 21.19 14.40 40.86
N VAL A 798 21.91 15.53 40.89
CA VAL A 798 22.60 16.00 42.12
C VAL A 798 21.69 16.75 43.10
N THR A 799 20.46 17.11 42.71
CA THR A 799 19.50 17.83 43.56
C THR A 799 18.43 16.89 44.12
N LYS A 800 17.62 16.29 43.25
CA LYS A 800 16.51 15.40 43.63
C LYS A 800 16.88 13.92 43.60
N GLY A 801 17.83 13.52 42.74
CA GLY A 801 18.18 12.10 42.50
C GLY A 801 17.06 11.33 41.80
N TYR A 802 17.34 10.14 41.28
CA TYR A 802 16.39 9.33 40.48
C TYR A 802 16.01 8.02 41.17
N LYS A 803 14.73 7.66 41.07
CA LYS A 803 14.13 6.47 41.69
C LYS A 803 13.26 5.75 40.67
N TYR A 804 13.60 4.50 40.34
CA TYR A 804 12.81 3.64 39.47
C TYR A 804 12.21 2.52 40.32
N LYS A 805 10.89 2.31 40.25
CA LYS A 805 10.22 1.17 40.90
C LYS A 805 9.96 0.11 39.83
N MET A 806 10.43 -1.11 40.06
CA MET A 806 10.16 -2.27 39.21
C MET A 806 9.24 -3.25 39.95
N ARG A 807 8.28 -3.85 39.25
CA ARG A 807 7.43 -4.92 39.80
C ARG A 807 7.75 -6.25 39.15
N TYR A 808 7.65 -7.32 39.94
CA TYR A 808 7.67 -8.68 39.43
C TYR A 808 6.25 -9.04 38.99
N VAL A 809 6.12 -9.55 37.77
CA VAL A 809 4.86 -10.03 37.21
C VAL A 809 5.04 -11.51 36.90
N TYR A 810 4.12 -12.35 37.36
CA TYR A 810 4.14 -13.79 37.12
C TYR A 810 2.72 -14.35 37.21
N ALA A 811 2.36 -15.25 36.30
CA ALA A 811 1.07 -15.93 36.32
C ALA A 811 1.14 -17.36 36.90
N HIS A 812 2.27 -18.06 36.74
CA HIS A 812 2.38 -19.49 37.07
C HIS A 812 3.39 -19.82 38.17
N PHE A 813 4.55 -19.16 38.19
CA PHE A 813 5.65 -19.46 39.12
C PHE A 813 6.13 -18.19 39.83
N PRO A 814 6.12 -18.13 41.18
CA PRO A 814 6.56 -16.94 41.90
C PRO A 814 8.06 -16.70 41.73
N ILE A 815 8.41 -15.49 41.27
CA ILE A 815 9.79 -15.07 41.05
C ILE A 815 10.37 -14.59 42.40
N ASN A 816 11.50 -15.16 42.81
CA ASN A 816 12.22 -14.74 44.00
C ASN A 816 13.44 -13.88 43.60
N VAL A 817 13.65 -12.77 44.29
CA VAL A 817 14.79 -11.86 44.04
C VAL A 817 15.58 -11.65 45.33
N ASN A 818 16.86 -12.03 45.31
CA ASN A 818 17.80 -11.78 46.39
C ASN A 818 18.71 -10.59 46.02
N LEU A 819 19.19 -9.88 47.04
CA LEU A 819 20.08 -8.72 46.90
C LEU A 819 21.35 -8.97 47.71
N ASP A 820 22.43 -9.28 47.01
CA ASP A 820 23.75 -9.48 47.61
C ASP A 820 24.64 -8.27 47.31
N LYS A 821 25.55 -7.92 48.24
CA LYS A 821 26.51 -6.82 48.04
C LYS A 821 27.92 -7.39 47.97
N GLN A 822 28.53 -7.32 46.80
CA GLN A 822 29.81 -7.98 46.53
C GLN A 822 30.94 -7.27 47.27
N LYS A 823 31.68 -8.02 48.11
CA LYS A 823 32.65 -7.47 49.06
C LYS A 823 33.85 -6.80 48.38
N ASP A 824 34.23 -7.27 47.20
CA ASP A 824 35.44 -6.84 46.49
C ASP A 824 35.21 -5.60 45.61
N THR A 825 33.99 -5.37 45.14
CA THR A 825 33.63 -4.28 44.22
C THR A 825 32.74 -3.21 44.87
N GLY A 826 32.08 -3.52 45.99
CA GLY A 826 31.11 -2.64 46.65
C GLY A 826 29.78 -2.46 45.90
N LEU A 827 29.63 -3.13 44.74
CA LEU A 827 28.42 -3.07 43.91
C LEU A 827 27.34 -4.01 44.44
N TRP A 828 26.08 -3.70 44.12
CA TRP A 828 24.95 -4.59 44.34
C TRP A 828 24.84 -5.62 43.20
N GLU A 829 24.64 -6.88 43.57
CA GLU A 829 24.30 -7.99 42.68
C GLU A 829 22.83 -8.38 42.95
N VAL A 830 22.02 -8.38 41.89
CA VAL A 830 20.61 -8.79 41.94
C VAL A 830 20.51 -10.21 41.41
N GLU A 831 20.23 -11.18 42.28
CA GLU A 831 19.96 -12.56 41.88
C GLU A 831 18.47 -12.80 41.71
N ILE A 832 18.09 -13.33 40.54
CA ILE A 832 16.70 -13.63 40.19
C ILE A 832 16.58 -15.15 40.04
N ARG A 833 15.71 -15.75 40.84
CA ARG A 833 15.55 -17.20 41.02
C ARG A 833 14.11 -17.64 40.71
N ASN A 834 13.94 -18.89 40.29
CA ASN A 834 12.65 -19.49 39.92
C ASN A 834 11.92 -18.80 38.74
N PHE A 835 12.65 -18.07 37.90
CA PHE A 835 12.08 -17.41 36.71
C PHE A 835 11.54 -18.46 35.73
N LEU A 836 10.26 -18.38 35.35
CA LEU A 836 9.54 -19.41 34.56
C LEU A 836 9.58 -20.84 35.15
N GLY A 837 9.91 -21.01 36.44
CA GLY A 837 10.17 -22.32 37.04
C GLY A 837 11.52 -22.95 36.68
N GLU A 838 12.41 -22.22 36.01
CA GLU A 838 13.76 -22.67 35.70
C GLU A 838 14.62 -22.79 36.99
N LYS A 839 15.46 -23.83 37.06
CA LYS A 839 16.49 -23.98 38.10
C LYS A 839 17.68 -23.00 37.92
N LEU A 840 17.70 -22.23 36.83
CA LEU A 840 18.78 -21.30 36.49
C LEU A 840 18.66 -19.99 37.30
N VAL A 841 19.72 -19.63 38.04
CA VAL A 841 19.82 -18.33 38.71
C VAL A 841 20.34 -17.29 37.71
N ARG A 842 19.60 -16.20 37.52
CA ARG A 842 19.96 -15.09 36.63
C ARG A 842 20.51 -13.94 37.48
N LYS A 843 21.77 -13.56 37.27
CA LYS A 843 22.45 -12.51 38.06
C LYS A 843 22.63 -11.22 37.26
N VAL A 844 22.49 -10.06 37.92
CA VAL A 844 22.75 -8.75 37.32
C VAL A 844 23.57 -7.86 38.26
N MET A 845 24.73 -7.40 37.80
CA MET A 845 25.55 -6.41 38.50
C MET A 845 25.01 -5.00 38.25
N MET A 846 24.80 -4.23 39.32
CA MET A 846 24.31 -2.85 39.21
C MET A 846 25.44 -1.87 38.84
N GLN A 847 25.08 -0.78 38.17
CA GLN A 847 26.06 0.24 37.77
C GLN A 847 26.60 1.03 38.99
N PRO A 848 27.85 1.56 38.93
CA PRO A 848 28.43 2.31 40.04
C PRO A 848 27.58 3.52 40.46
N GLY A 849 27.34 3.67 41.77
CA GLY A 849 26.51 4.75 42.32
C GLY A 849 24.99 4.53 42.18
N VAL A 850 24.58 3.27 41.98
CA VAL A 850 23.19 2.81 42.04
C VAL A 850 23.01 1.90 43.25
N ASP A 851 22.06 2.23 44.12
CA ASP A 851 21.62 1.40 45.25
C ASP A 851 20.29 0.71 44.91
N VAL A 852 20.08 -0.49 45.47
CA VAL A 852 18.90 -1.32 45.19
C VAL A 852 18.32 -1.86 46.48
N GLU A 853 17.01 -1.72 46.67
CA GLU A 853 16.28 -2.12 47.87
C GLU A 853 14.94 -2.78 47.50
N ALA A 854 14.56 -3.87 48.18
CA ALA A 854 13.21 -4.44 48.05
C ALA A 854 12.21 -3.66 48.92
N THR A 855 11.03 -3.33 48.39
CA THR A 855 10.05 -2.50 49.11
C THR A 855 9.39 -3.27 50.26
N LYS A 856 9.69 -2.90 51.52
CA LYS A 856 9.10 -3.55 52.71
C LYS A 856 7.55 -3.46 52.76
N ASN A 857 6.98 -2.42 52.18
CA ASN A 857 5.54 -2.13 52.23
C ASN A 857 4.74 -2.70 51.04
N VAL A 858 5.41 -3.18 49.98
CA VAL A 858 4.77 -3.63 48.74
C VAL A 858 5.45 -4.92 48.30
N LYS A 859 4.74 -6.05 48.44
CA LYS A 859 5.22 -7.35 47.95
C LYS A 859 5.51 -7.27 46.44
N ASP A 860 6.53 -8.02 46.02
CA ASP A 860 6.92 -8.20 44.61
C ASP A 860 7.30 -6.88 43.90
N GLN A 861 7.99 -5.99 44.62
CA GLN A 861 8.54 -4.72 44.13
C GLN A 861 10.01 -4.49 44.54
N LEU A 862 10.77 -3.93 43.60
CA LEU A 862 12.17 -3.53 43.72
C LEU A 862 12.30 -2.02 43.47
N GLU A 863 13.03 -1.29 44.33
CA GLU A 863 13.39 0.12 44.11
C GLU A 863 14.86 0.24 43.73
N ILE A 864 15.13 0.91 42.60
CA ILE A 864 16.47 1.22 42.11
C ILE A 864 16.68 2.73 42.24
N LYS A 865 17.72 3.13 42.98
CA LYS A 865 17.97 4.52 43.40
C LYS A 865 19.37 4.94 42.97
N GLY A 866 19.54 6.18 42.51
CA GLY A 866 20.87 6.71 42.20
C GLY A 866 20.84 8.15 41.72
N ASN A 867 22.00 8.80 41.73
CA ASN A 867 22.12 10.19 41.28
C ASN A 867 22.24 10.30 39.74
N SER A 868 22.75 9.28 39.05
CA SER A 868 22.86 9.28 37.58
C SER A 868 21.67 8.57 36.92
N LEU A 869 20.90 9.30 36.09
CA LEU A 869 19.80 8.75 35.30
C LEU A 869 20.27 7.64 34.35
N GLU A 870 21.46 7.80 33.75
CA GLU A 870 22.03 6.83 32.81
C GLU A 870 22.34 5.52 33.55
N ALA A 871 22.96 5.59 34.73
CA ALA A 871 23.28 4.40 35.53
C ALA A 871 22.03 3.67 36.07
N VAL A 872 21.04 4.43 36.59
CA VAL A 872 19.77 3.87 37.10
C VAL A 872 18.95 3.23 35.99
N SER A 873 18.82 3.91 34.85
CA SER A 873 18.03 3.40 33.71
C SER A 873 18.71 2.23 32.99
N GLN A 874 20.05 2.20 32.91
CA GLN A 874 20.78 1.04 32.39
C GLN A 874 20.62 -0.17 33.32
N SER A 875 20.81 0.00 34.64
CA SER A 875 20.65 -1.07 35.63
C SER A 875 19.23 -1.70 35.58
N ALA A 876 18.20 -0.87 35.46
CA ALA A 876 16.82 -1.32 35.26
C ALA A 876 16.60 -2.04 33.91
N ALA A 877 17.26 -1.57 32.84
CA ALA A 877 17.20 -2.20 31.52
C ALA A 877 17.93 -3.55 31.50
N ASP A 878 19.03 -3.70 32.22
CA ASP A 878 19.79 -4.96 32.33
C ASP A 878 18.97 -6.05 33.04
N ILE A 879 18.26 -5.68 34.13
CA ILE A 879 17.27 -6.55 34.81
C ILE A 879 16.12 -6.93 33.86
N GLN A 880 15.54 -5.97 33.15
CA GLN A 880 14.46 -6.27 32.21
C GLN A 880 14.95 -7.13 31.02
N GLN A 881 16.21 -6.97 30.59
CA GLN A 881 16.80 -7.69 29.47
C GLN A 881 17.19 -9.13 29.84
N ILE A 882 17.65 -9.40 31.06
CA ILE A 882 17.93 -10.78 31.51
C ILE A 882 16.65 -11.57 31.77
N CYS A 883 15.57 -10.89 32.20
CA CYS A 883 14.23 -11.45 32.34
C CYS A 883 13.40 -11.44 31.05
N ARG A 884 13.96 -11.02 29.91
CA ARG A 884 13.22 -10.99 28.64
C ARG A 884 13.16 -12.39 28.02
N VAL A 885 12.00 -13.02 28.13
CA VAL A 885 11.67 -14.25 27.40
C VAL A 885 11.82 -13.99 25.89
N ARG A 886 12.65 -14.81 25.22
CA ARG A 886 12.79 -14.79 23.75
C ARG A 886 11.79 -15.78 23.14
N ASN A 887 11.41 -15.55 21.89
CA ASN A 887 10.53 -16.41 21.09
C ASN A 887 9.07 -16.58 21.60
N LYS A 888 8.63 -15.83 22.63
CA LYS A 888 7.22 -15.74 23.05
C LYS A 888 6.68 -14.31 22.90
N ASP A 889 5.38 -14.15 22.60
CA ASP A 889 4.74 -12.83 22.55
C ASP A 889 4.47 -12.33 23.97
N ILE A 890 5.12 -11.22 24.33
CA ILE A 890 5.01 -10.55 25.64
C ILE A 890 3.59 -10.03 25.97
N ARG A 891 2.63 -10.13 25.02
CA ARG A 891 1.21 -9.81 25.24
C ARG A 891 0.36 -11.03 25.62
N LYS A 892 0.81 -12.26 25.31
CA LYS A 892 0.25 -13.51 25.89
C LYS A 892 1.05 -13.95 27.13
N PHE A 893 2.38 -13.76 27.16
CA PHE A 893 3.26 -14.08 28.29
C PHE A 893 3.71 -12.81 29.03
N LEU A 894 3.08 -12.52 30.17
CA LEU A 894 3.38 -11.34 31.00
C LEU A 894 4.49 -11.57 32.05
N ASP A 895 4.94 -12.81 32.25
CA ASP A 895 5.95 -13.17 33.26
C ASP A 895 7.28 -12.42 33.01
N GLY A 896 7.76 -11.64 33.99
CA GLY A 896 8.91 -10.74 33.84
C GLY A 896 9.09 -9.75 35.00
N ILE A 897 10.14 -8.92 34.91
CA ILE A 897 10.35 -7.79 35.83
C ILE A 897 10.35 -6.50 35.02
N TYR A 898 9.44 -5.58 35.35
CA TYR A 898 9.14 -4.40 34.54
C TYR A 898 9.19 -3.12 35.38
N VAL A 899 9.69 -2.02 34.81
CA VAL A 899 9.60 -0.68 35.44
C VAL A 899 8.14 -0.24 35.49
N SER A 900 7.55 -0.22 36.69
CA SER A 900 6.17 0.22 36.91
C SER A 900 6.06 1.74 37.09
N GLU A 901 7.12 2.37 37.59
CA GLU A 901 7.11 3.80 37.94
C GLU A 901 8.51 4.42 37.82
N ARG A 902 8.57 5.70 37.47
CA ARG A 902 9.81 6.49 37.42
C ARG A 902 9.56 7.82 38.11
N GLY A 903 10.37 8.13 39.11
CA GLY A 903 10.30 9.37 39.88
C GLY A 903 11.67 9.82 40.38
N ASN A 904 11.64 10.68 41.38
CA ASN A 904 12.83 11.21 42.04
C ASN A 904 12.99 10.60 43.45
N ILE A 905 14.15 10.80 44.09
CA ILE A 905 14.36 10.33 45.47
C ILE A 905 13.85 11.36 46.48
N VAL A 906 13.98 12.64 46.16
CA VAL A 906 13.24 13.73 46.80
C VAL A 906 11.99 13.98 45.96
N GLU A 907 10.84 13.57 46.50
CA GLU A 907 9.51 13.93 46.00
C GLU A 907 9.20 15.38 46.46
N GLU A 908 8.48 16.16 45.64
CA GLU A 908 8.04 17.51 46.02
C GLU A 908 6.78 17.42 46.90
N ALA A 909 6.71 18.28 47.91
CA ALA A 909 5.64 18.32 48.93
C ALA A 909 4.49 19.28 48.54
#